data_AF-Q184T4-F1
#
_entry.id   AF-Q184T4-F1
#
_cell.length_a   1.000
_cell.length_b   1.000
_cell.length_c   1.000
_cell.angle_alpha   90.00
_cell.angle_beta   90.00
_cell.angle_gamma   90.00
#
_symmetry.space_group_name_H-M   'P 1'
#
loop_
_entity.id
_entity.type
_entity.pdbx_description
1 polymer ?
#
loop_
_entity_poly.entity_id
_entity_poly.type
_entity_poly.pdbx_seq_one_letter_code
_entity_poly.pdbx_strand_id
1 'polypeptide(L)'
;MRKYEQLSKEIIANVGGKDNISSLSHCITRLRFKLKDESIANDDVLKKMDGIVTVMKSAGQYQVVIGNHVPDVYEVVCDLAGLGGDTIDNSDSDAPKGLLNKFIDIISGVFQPILGVLCAAGMIKGFNAVFTALGLYGETDGAYIMLNAIGDAMFQYMPIILGYTAAKKFKLKPFIGMLIGAVLCYSGIQLDTLASTGQPLYNLFTGTIFESPVYITFLGLPVIAMNYTSTVVPVILIVLLAAKLEKVFAKIIPDVVKNFFVPMAVLLVSLPLGFMVIGPIATYASNIVGNGFLALFNFSPILCGALTGLLWQVLVIFGLHWGLVPIAMSNLMTMGFDTILVGAFVPSFAQTAVVAAMYFKLKDKKIKELCIPAVISGICGVTEPAIYGITLPRKTPFIYSCVGGGVAGAVMGIMNVKSYVMGGLGIFGIPNYINPTTGDMKGVYATIIAIIVAIVVGFVLTLFFWKEDAIVEISKDDNGQGVIEKNKREVVYSPIKGEVKALEQIQDAAFSTGILGKGVAITPKEGKVVAPFDGTVMTLFPTKHAIGIISDNGCELLIHIGLNTIQLEGKYFKSFVNQGDKIKKGQTLITFDIESISKEGYCLETPVVVTNYSDYVDIVENTQKHVNNSQELITVLA
;
A
#
# COMPACT_ATOMS: atom_id res chain seq x y z
N MET A 1 -27.90 -19.69 -0.22
CA MET A 1 -26.76 -18.95 -0.80
C MET A 1 -25.80 -18.63 0.33
N ARG A 2 -24.50 -18.90 0.14
CA ARG A 2 -23.48 -18.41 1.08
C ARG A 2 -23.47 -16.87 1.05
N LYS A 3 -23.13 -16.25 2.18
CA LYS A 3 -22.94 -14.80 2.27
C LYS A 3 -21.89 -14.37 1.22
N TYR A 4 -22.15 -13.31 0.46
CA TYR A 4 -21.29 -12.80 -0.64
C TYR A 4 -21.09 -13.69 -1.88
N GLU A 5 -21.86 -14.77 -2.03
CA GLU A 5 -21.75 -15.66 -3.20
C GLU A 5 -22.07 -14.95 -4.52
N GLN A 6 -23.09 -14.08 -4.53
CA GLN A 6 -23.47 -13.33 -5.72
C GLN A 6 -22.41 -12.30 -6.12
N LEU A 7 -21.96 -11.49 -5.16
CA LEU A 7 -20.86 -10.54 -5.35
C LEU A 7 -19.59 -11.24 -5.88
N SER A 8 -19.25 -12.40 -5.32
CA SER A 8 -18.07 -13.17 -5.73
C SER A 8 -18.18 -13.70 -7.16
N LYS A 9 -19.37 -14.17 -7.57
CA LYS A 9 -19.64 -14.60 -8.96
C LYS A 9 -19.52 -13.44 -9.93
N GLU A 10 -20.07 -12.29 -9.58
CA GLU A 10 -20.02 -11.09 -10.41
C GLU A 10 -18.59 -10.54 -10.51
N ILE A 11 -17.80 -10.58 -9.43
CA ILE A 11 -16.38 -10.22 -9.47
C ILE A 11 -15.62 -11.14 -10.42
N ILE A 12 -15.76 -12.47 -10.28
CA ILE A 12 -15.07 -13.44 -11.15
C ILE A 12 -15.44 -13.20 -12.62
N ALA A 13 -16.72 -12.97 -12.92
CA ALA A 13 -17.17 -12.70 -14.28
C ALA A 13 -16.53 -11.43 -14.85
N ASN A 14 -16.49 -10.35 -14.06
CA ASN A 14 -16.00 -9.05 -14.51
C ASN A 14 -14.47 -8.91 -14.47
N VAL A 15 -13.72 -9.83 -13.85
CA VAL A 15 -12.25 -9.90 -14.03
C VAL A 15 -11.83 -10.78 -15.21
N GLY A 16 -12.77 -11.19 -16.08
CA GLY A 16 -12.50 -12.03 -17.26
C GLY A 16 -12.67 -13.53 -17.03
N GLY A 17 -13.34 -13.94 -15.96
CA GLY A 17 -13.61 -15.34 -15.64
C GLY A 17 -12.46 -16.03 -14.90
N LYS A 18 -12.71 -17.27 -14.46
CA LYS A 18 -11.75 -18.07 -13.69
C LYS A 18 -10.44 -18.30 -14.45
N ASP A 19 -10.53 -18.47 -15.76
CA ASP A 19 -9.38 -18.75 -16.63
C ASP A 19 -8.44 -17.55 -16.75
N ASN A 20 -8.94 -16.33 -16.52
CA ASN A 20 -8.11 -15.12 -16.50
C ASN A 20 -7.40 -14.90 -15.15
N ILE A 21 -7.80 -15.60 -14.09
CA ILE A 21 -7.21 -15.43 -12.76
C ILE A 21 -5.98 -16.34 -12.64
N SER A 22 -4.79 -15.74 -12.56
CA SER A 22 -3.54 -16.46 -12.31
C SER A 22 -3.33 -16.77 -10.83
N SER A 23 -3.64 -15.81 -9.96
CA SER A 23 -3.59 -15.99 -8.51
C SER A 23 -4.47 -14.95 -7.83
N LEU A 24 -4.91 -15.26 -6.61
CA LEU A 24 -5.66 -14.35 -5.78
C LEU A 24 -5.00 -14.27 -4.41
N SER A 25 -4.81 -13.05 -3.92
CA SER A 25 -4.41 -12.79 -2.53
C SER A 25 -5.30 -11.70 -1.97
N HIS A 26 -5.23 -11.45 -0.66
CA HIS A 26 -6.02 -10.39 -0.08
C HIS A 26 -5.32 -9.70 1.09
N CYS A 27 -5.75 -8.48 1.37
CA CYS A 27 -5.55 -7.82 2.65
C CYS A 27 -6.91 -7.60 3.32
N ILE A 28 -6.98 -6.86 4.42
CA ILE A 28 -8.24 -6.63 5.17
C ILE A 28 -9.32 -5.99 4.30
N THR A 29 -8.93 -5.15 3.33
CA THR A 29 -9.88 -4.33 2.55
C THR A 29 -9.87 -4.57 1.04
N ARG A 30 -8.96 -5.40 0.50
CA ARG A 30 -8.84 -5.62 -0.95
C ARG A 30 -8.56 -7.05 -1.34
N LEU A 31 -9.24 -7.49 -2.39
CA LEU A 31 -8.82 -8.62 -3.20
C LEU A 31 -7.77 -8.16 -4.20
N ARG A 32 -6.70 -8.93 -4.32
CA ARG A 32 -5.56 -8.66 -5.19
C ARG A 32 -5.46 -9.80 -6.19
N PHE A 33 -6.06 -9.59 -7.36
CA PHE A 33 -5.99 -10.49 -8.48
C PHE A 33 -4.67 -10.28 -9.22
N LYS A 34 -4.02 -11.38 -9.57
CA LYS A 34 -3.05 -11.39 -10.66
C LYS A 34 -3.78 -11.97 -11.86
N LEU A 35 -4.04 -11.14 -12.87
CA LEU A 35 -4.75 -11.55 -14.07
C LEU A 35 -3.75 -11.94 -15.17
N LYS A 36 -4.13 -12.88 -16.05
CA LYS A 36 -3.34 -13.22 -17.24
C LYS A 36 -3.36 -12.10 -18.26
N ASP A 37 -4.52 -11.46 -18.39
CA ASP A 37 -4.73 -10.29 -19.24
C ASP A 37 -5.66 -9.29 -18.52
N GLU A 38 -5.11 -8.13 -18.14
CA GLU A 38 -5.87 -7.07 -17.46
C GLU A 38 -6.85 -6.34 -18.38
N SER A 39 -6.70 -6.45 -19.72
CA SER A 39 -7.59 -5.77 -20.67
C SER A 39 -8.98 -6.39 -20.75
N ILE A 40 -9.12 -7.64 -20.31
CA ILE A 40 -10.39 -8.38 -20.27
C ILE A 40 -11.25 -7.96 -19.07
N ALA A 41 -10.65 -7.32 -18.05
CA ALA A 41 -11.36 -6.94 -16.85
C ALA A 41 -12.21 -5.66 -17.05
N ASN A 42 -13.46 -5.72 -16.61
CA ASN A 42 -14.44 -4.64 -16.71
C ASN A 42 -14.37 -3.71 -15.50
N ASP A 43 -13.38 -2.81 -15.51
CA ASP A 43 -13.12 -1.86 -14.42
C ASP A 43 -14.36 -1.05 -14.02
N ASP A 44 -15.10 -0.54 -15.00
CA ASP A 44 -16.22 0.37 -14.76
C ASP A 44 -17.46 -0.34 -14.21
N VAL A 45 -17.64 -1.62 -14.54
CA VAL A 45 -18.69 -2.44 -13.97
C VAL A 45 -18.35 -2.72 -12.51
N LEU A 46 -17.12 -3.16 -12.23
CA LEU A 46 -16.67 -3.45 -10.88
C LEU A 46 -16.73 -2.21 -9.97
N LYS A 47 -16.37 -1.02 -10.45
CA LYS A 47 -16.49 0.23 -9.67
C LYS A 47 -17.93 0.64 -9.34
N LYS A 48 -18.91 0.18 -10.12
CA LYS A 48 -20.33 0.51 -9.96
C LYS A 48 -21.11 -0.55 -9.17
N MET A 49 -20.50 -1.71 -8.93
CA MET A 49 -21.12 -2.81 -8.19
C MET A 49 -21.27 -2.49 -6.70
N ASP A 50 -22.40 -2.90 -6.14
CA ASP A 50 -22.69 -2.69 -4.72
C ASP A 50 -21.75 -3.54 -3.85
N GLY A 51 -21.15 -2.92 -2.84
CA GLY A 51 -20.09 -3.53 -2.02
C GLY A 51 -18.66 -3.41 -2.56
N ILE A 52 -18.44 -2.81 -3.75
CA ILE A 52 -17.08 -2.48 -4.24
C ILE A 52 -16.87 -0.97 -4.14
N VAL A 53 -15.87 -0.55 -3.37
CA VAL A 53 -15.48 0.85 -3.18
C VAL A 53 -14.80 1.41 -4.42
N THR A 54 -13.86 0.64 -4.99
CA THR A 54 -13.14 1.03 -6.22
C THR A 54 -12.32 -0.14 -6.77
N VAL A 55 -11.77 0.05 -7.98
CA VAL A 55 -10.78 -0.82 -8.59
C VAL A 55 -9.49 -0.04 -8.81
N MET A 56 -8.36 -0.64 -8.46
CA MET A 56 -7.03 -0.05 -8.58
C MET A 56 -6.07 -1.00 -9.28
N LYS A 57 -5.20 -0.46 -10.15
CA LYS A 57 -4.10 -1.19 -10.77
C LYS A 57 -2.80 -0.68 -10.18
N SER A 58 -2.06 -1.53 -9.46
CA SER A 58 -0.81 -1.13 -8.79
C SER A 58 0.11 -2.32 -8.61
N ALA A 59 1.41 -2.11 -8.88
CA ALA A 59 2.46 -3.12 -8.74
C ALA A 59 2.17 -4.45 -9.47
N GLY A 60 1.60 -4.37 -10.69
CA GLY A 60 1.26 -5.54 -11.51
C GLY A 60 0.14 -6.41 -10.92
N GLN A 61 -0.72 -5.83 -10.07
CA GLN A 61 -1.90 -6.48 -9.51
C GLN A 61 -3.16 -5.67 -9.79
N TYR A 62 -4.22 -6.39 -10.12
CA TYR A 62 -5.58 -5.89 -10.28
C TYR A 62 -6.31 -5.98 -8.94
N GLN A 63 -6.60 -4.84 -8.31
CA GLN A 63 -7.12 -4.78 -6.94
C GLN A 63 -8.57 -4.34 -6.91
N VAL A 64 -9.43 -5.17 -6.34
CA VAL A 64 -10.84 -4.84 -6.07
C VAL A 64 -10.96 -4.47 -4.59
N VAL A 65 -11.31 -3.22 -4.32
CA VAL A 65 -11.45 -2.67 -2.96
C VAL A 65 -12.88 -2.86 -2.50
N ILE A 66 -13.10 -3.66 -1.46
CA ILE A 66 -14.45 -4.01 -0.95
C ILE A 66 -14.64 -3.47 0.48
N GLY A 67 -13.55 -3.33 1.24
CA GLY A 67 -13.59 -2.97 2.66
C GLY A 67 -13.48 -4.19 3.58
N ASN A 68 -13.86 -4.07 4.84
CA ASN A 68 -13.54 -5.05 5.90
C ASN A 68 -14.12 -6.47 5.70
N HIS A 69 -14.97 -6.66 4.69
CA HIS A 69 -15.57 -7.95 4.33
C HIS A 69 -14.72 -8.79 3.39
N VAL A 70 -13.55 -8.30 2.96
CA VAL A 70 -12.69 -9.02 2.01
C VAL A 70 -12.30 -10.44 2.44
N PRO A 71 -12.03 -10.77 3.72
CA PRO A 71 -11.77 -12.16 4.10
C PRO A 71 -12.92 -13.10 3.73
N ASP A 72 -14.17 -12.68 4.01
CA ASP A 72 -15.38 -13.46 3.70
C ASP A 72 -15.57 -13.60 2.18
N VAL A 73 -15.30 -12.53 1.41
CA VAL A 73 -15.42 -12.56 -0.06
C VAL A 73 -14.29 -13.39 -0.68
N TYR A 74 -13.06 -13.32 -0.14
CA TYR A 74 -11.91 -14.07 -0.64
C TYR A 74 -12.14 -15.57 -0.57
N GLU A 75 -12.66 -16.08 0.54
CA GLU A 75 -12.94 -17.51 0.73
C GLU A 75 -13.93 -18.00 -0.33
N VAL A 76 -15.00 -17.23 -0.57
CA VAL A 76 -16.03 -17.58 -1.56
C VAL A 76 -15.50 -17.44 -3.00
N VAL A 77 -14.66 -16.45 -3.30
CA VAL A 77 -14.01 -16.32 -4.61
C VAL A 77 -13.03 -17.47 -4.85
N CYS A 78 -12.25 -17.89 -3.86
CA CYS A 78 -11.32 -19.03 -4.00
C CYS A 78 -12.07 -20.32 -4.30
N ASP A 79 -13.12 -20.61 -3.53
CA ASP A 79 -13.99 -21.77 -3.74
C ASP A 79 -14.65 -21.75 -5.12
N LEU A 80 -15.20 -20.60 -5.53
CA LEU A 80 -15.85 -20.47 -6.83
C LEU A 80 -14.85 -20.50 -7.97
N ALA A 81 -13.66 -19.90 -7.84
CA ALA A 81 -12.64 -19.87 -8.87
C ALA A 81 -11.85 -21.19 -9.01
N GLY A 82 -12.03 -22.13 -8.07
CA GLY A 82 -11.27 -23.38 -8.05
C GLY A 82 -9.81 -23.18 -7.66
N LEU A 83 -9.50 -22.07 -6.99
CA LEU A 83 -8.18 -21.76 -6.47
C LEU A 83 -8.11 -22.38 -5.07
N GLY A 84 -7.50 -23.57 -4.95
CA GLY A 84 -7.32 -24.22 -3.65
C GLY A 84 -6.67 -23.25 -2.66
N GLY A 85 -7.28 -23.10 -1.48
CA GLY A 85 -7.11 -22.00 -0.51
C GLY A 85 -5.72 -21.81 0.12
N ASP A 86 -4.63 -22.05 -0.60
CA ASP A 86 -3.26 -21.83 -0.15
C ASP A 86 -2.26 -21.42 -1.25
N THR A 87 -2.73 -21.12 -2.47
CA THR A 87 -1.84 -20.71 -3.58
C THR A 87 -1.52 -19.21 -3.54
N ILE A 88 -0.61 -18.83 -2.65
CA ILE A 88 0.21 -17.62 -2.82
C ILE A 88 1.26 -17.94 -3.87
N ASP A 89 0.87 -17.96 -5.15
CA ASP A 89 1.82 -18.19 -6.24
C ASP A 89 2.48 -16.88 -6.65
N ASN A 90 3.62 -16.58 -6.01
CA ASN A 90 4.54 -15.52 -6.45
C ASN A 90 5.28 -16.00 -7.70
N SER A 91 4.68 -15.84 -8.88
CA SER A 91 5.40 -15.86 -10.15
C SER A 91 5.86 -14.44 -10.51
N ASP A 92 7.02 -14.35 -11.15
CA ASP A 92 7.79 -13.12 -11.38
C ASP A 92 7.08 -12.10 -12.27
N SER A 93 7.07 -10.83 -11.86
CA SER A 93 6.97 -9.67 -12.76
C SER A 93 7.51 -8.41 -12.05
N ASP A 94 8.59 -7.87 -12.63
CA ASP A 94 9.43 -6.74 -12.20
C ASP A 94 10.03 -6.80 -10.80
N ALA A 95 11.26 -7.31 -10.74
CA ALA A 95 12.10 -7.22 -9.55
C ALA A 95 12.16 -5.76 -9.06
N PRO A 96 11.93 -5.49 -7.76
CA PRO A 96 12.01 -4.15 -7.21
C PRO A 96 13.39 -3.54 -7.55
N LYS A 97 13.39 -2.41 -8.25
CA LYS A 97 14.64 -1.70 -8.60
C LYS A 97 15.22 -1.09 -7.33
N GLY A 98 16.41 -1.52 -6.93
CA GLY A 98 17.13 -1.02 -5.74
C GLY A 98 17.08 -1.96 -4.52
N LEU A 99 18.17 -1.98 -3.74
CA LEU A 99 18.34 -2.84 -2.56
C LEU A 99 17.28 -2.57 -1.48
N LEU A 100 16.92 -1.31 -1.27
CA LEU A 100 15.92 -0.89 -0.29
C LEU A 100 14.53 -1.46 -0.65
N ASN A 101 14.10 -1.32 -1.91
CA ASN A 101 12.80 -1.81 -2.38
C ASN A 101 12.67 -3.34 -2.27
N LYS A 102 13.76 -4.08 -2.49
CA LYS A 102 13.78 -5.54 -2.26
C LYS A 102 13.65 -5.90 -0.79
N PHE A 103 14.31 -5.15 0.11
CA PHE A 103 14.18 -5.35 1.55
C PHE A 103 12.73 -5.11 2.00
N ILE A 104 12.11 -4.02 1.55
CA ILE A 104 10.72 -3.68 1.88
C ILE A 104 9.73 -4.75 1.40
N ASP A 105 9.90 -5.26 0.18
CA ASP A 105 9.06 -6.34 -0.37
C ASP A 105 9.18 -7.63 0.45
N ILE A 106 10.40 -7.98 0.89
CA ILE A 106 10.64 -9.14 1.75
C ILE A 106 9.91 -8.95 3.08
N ILE A 107 10.16 -7.84 3.78
CA ILE A 107 9.55 -7.59 5.09
C ILE A 107 8.02 -7.54 4.96
N SER A 108 7.49 -6.79 4.00
CA SER A 108 6.05 -6.66 3.80
C SER A 108 5.40 -8.01 3.49
N GLY A 109 5.99 -8.81 2.60
CA GLY A 109 5.49 -10.14 2.26
C GLY A 109 5.52 -11.13 3.43
N VAL A 110 6.44 -10.95 4.38
CA VAL A 110 6.60 -11.80 5.57
C VAL A 110 5.64 -11.40 6.70
N PHE A 111 5.36 -10.11 6.88
CA PHE A 111 4.48 -9.59 7.94
C PHE A 111 3.00 -9.53 7.55
N GLN A 112 2.66 -9.29 6.29
CA GLN A 112 1.28 -9.11 5.86
C GLN A 112 0.34 -10.29 6.27
N PRO A 113 0.74 -11.57 6.15
CA PRO A 113 -0.14 -12.69 6.51
C PRO A 113 -0.49 -12.78 8.01
N ILE A 114 0.28 -12.14 8.88
CA ILE A 114 0.15 -12.28 10.35
C ILE A 114 -0.46 -11.04 11.00
N LEU A 115 -0.79 -10.01 10.23
CA LEU A 115 -1.21 -8.71 10.73
C LEU A 115 -2.45 -8.79 11.64
N GLY A 116 -3.46 -9.56 11.24
CA GLY A 116 -4.70 -9.71 12.02
C GLY A 116 -4.45 -10.31 13.41
N VAL A 117 -3.61 -11.36 13.48
CA VAL A 117 -3.25 -12.02 14.75
C VAL A 117 -2.35 -11.13 15.60
N LEU A 118 -1.43 -10.39 14.98
CA LEU A 118 -0.58 -9.40 15.66
C LEU A 118 -1.42 -8.31 16.34
N CYS A 119 -2.45 -7.80 15.65
CA CYS A 119 -3.40 -6.84 16.20
C CYS A 119 -4.18 -7.42 17.39
N ALA A 120 -4.70 -8.64 17.25
CA ALA A 120 -5.45 -9.29 18.32
C ALA A 120 -4.60 -9.50 19.58
N ALA A 121 -3.39 -10.05 19.42
CA ALA A 121 -2.44 -10.25 20.52
C ALA A 121 -2.12 -8.92 21.23
N GLY A 122 -1.85 -7.87 20.44
CA GLY A 122 -1.62 -6.54 20.97
C GLY A 122 -2.82 -5.95 21.73
N MET A 123 -4.04 -6.08 21.20
CA MET A 123 -5.26 -5.61 21.88
C MET A 123 -5.49 -6.31 23.22
N ILE A 124 -5.22 -7.61 23.30
CA ILE A 124 -5.31 -8.39 24.54
C ILE A 124 -4.32 -7.84 25.59
N LYS A 125 -3.07 -7.55 25.19
CA LYS A 125 -2.09 -6.90 26.09
C LYS A 125 -2.57 -5.52 26.55
N GLY A 126 -3.16 -4.74 25.64
CA GLY A 126 -3.75 -3.44 25.96
C GLY A 126 -4.87 -3.55 27.01
N PHE A 127 -5.81 -4.48 26.84
CA PHE A 127 -6.86 -4.73 27.83
C PHE A 127 -6.30 -5.20 29.18
N ASN A 128 -5.33 -6.13 29.16
CA ASN A 128 -4.69 -6.62 30.38
C ASN A 128 -4.06 -5.46 31.18
N ALA A 129 -3.32 -4.57 30.49
CA ALA A 129 -2.71 -3.40 31.10
C ALA A 129 -3.75 -2.39 31.65
N VAL A 130 -4.88 -2.17 30.94
CA VAL A 130 -5.98 -1.35 31.46
C VAL A 130 -6.59 -1.97 32.71
N PHE A 131 -6.82 -3.28 32.73
CA PHE A 131 -7.43 -3.95 33.86
C PHE A 131 -6.54 -3.91 35.10
N THR A 132 -5.23 -4.09 34.94
CA THR A 132 -4.24 -3.88 36.00
C THR A 132 -4.24 -2.43 36.49
N ALA A 133 -4.25 -1.45 35.58
CA ALA A 133 -4.28 -0.03 35.95
C ALA A 133 -5.56 0.39 36.69
N LEU A 134 -6.70 -0.23 36.39
CA LEU A 134 -7.98 -0.01 37.09
C LEU A 134 -8.06 -0.77 38.44
N GLY A 135 -7.05 -1.57 38.78
CA GLY A 135 -7.04 -2.37 40.01
C GLY A 135 -8.01 -3.54 40.00
N LEU A 136 -8.42 -4.03 38.81
CA LEU A 136 -9.30 -5.21 38.69
C LEU A 136 -8.60 -6.50 39.15
N TYR A 137 -7.29 -6.58 38.93
CA TYR A 137 -6.39 -7.64 39.42
C TYR A 137 -4.93 -7.16 39.36
N GLY A 138 -4.04 -7.81 40.11
CA GLY A 138 -2.60 -7.59 40.11
C GLY A 138 -1.84 -8.56 39.18
N GLU A 139 -0.54 -8.30 38.99
CA GLU A 139 0.31 -9.06 38.06
C GLU A 139 0.56 -10.52 38.47
N THR A 140 0.35 -10.84 39.75
CA THR A 140 0.48 -12.20 40.29
C THR A 140 -0.80 -13.02 40.12
N ASP A 141 -1.91 -12.39 39.74
CA ASP A 141 -3.19 -13.09 39.60
C ASP A 141 -3.20 -13.96 38.35
N GLY A 142 -3.82 -15.14 38.44
CA GLY A 142 -3.88 -16.10 37.33
C GLY A 142 -4.55 -15.52 36.08
N ALA A 143 -5.50 -14.59 36.23
CA ALA A 143 -6.13 -13.89 35.12
C ALA A 143 -5.14 -13.01 34.35
N TYR A 144 -4.31 -12.25 35.06
CA TYR A 144 -3.24 -11.45 34.44
C TYR A 144 -2.25 -12.35 33.72
N ILE A 145 -1.75 -13.38 34.38
CA ILE A 145 -0.73 -14.27 33.82
C ILE A 145 -1.25 -14.93 32.53
N MET A 146 -2.51 -15.38 32.52
CA MET A 146 -3.13 -16.01 31.35
C MET A 146 -3.32 -15.01 30.19
N LEU A 147 -3.88 -13.82 30.46
CA LEU A 147 -4.09 -12.81 29.43
C LEU A 147 -2.77 -12.27 28.89
N ASN A 148 -1.77 -12.09 29.76
CA ASN A 148 -0.44 -11.69 29.35
C ASN A 148 0.20 -12.78 28.47
N ALA A 149 0.09 -14.06 28.83
CA ALA A 149 0.63 -15.16 28.02
C ALA A 149 -0.03 -15.23 26.63
N ILE A 150 -1.35 -15.05 26.53
CA ILE A 150 -2.06 -15.01 25.24
C ILE A 150 -1.54 -13.85 24.37
N GLY A 151 -1.37 -12.68 24.97
CA GLY A 151 -0.84 -11.50 24.29
C GLY A 151 0.63 -11.63 23.89
N ASP A 152 1.48 -12.16 24.76
CA ASP A 152 2.93 -12.26 24.56
C ASP A 152 3.32 -13.37 23.59
N ALA A 153 2.56 -14.46 23.50
CA ALA A 153 2.90 -15.60 22.66
C ALA A 153 3.22 -15.20 21.21
N MET A 154 2.43 -14.30 20.63
CA MET A 154 2.63 -13.78 19.27
C MET A 154 3.99 -13.08 19.11
N PHE A 155 4.41 -12.31 20.12
CA PHE A 155 5.66 -11.54 20.07
C PHE A 155 6.86 -12.41 20.44
N GLN A 156 6.75 -13.19 21.52
CA GLN A 156 7.82 -14.07 22.01
C GLN A 156 8.21 -15.14 20.99
N TYR A 157 7.21 -15.75 20.35
CA TYR A 157 7.38 -16.80 19.34
C TYR A 157 7.33 -16.26 17.91
N MET A 158 7.52 -14.95 17.72
CA MET A 158 7.56 -14.32 16.40
C MET A 158 8.53 -15.00 15.43
N PRO A 159 9.73 -15.47 15.84
CA PRO A 159 10.60 -16.24 14.94
C PRO A 159 9.90 -17.46 14.31
N ILE A 160 9.07 -18.19 15.06
CA ILE A 160 8.35 -19.38 14.57
C ILE A 160 7.36 -19.00 13.47
N ILE A 161 6.57 -17.96 13.73
CA ILE A 161 5.50 -17.50 12.85
C ILE A 161 6.09 -16.88 11.58
N LEU A 162 7.12 -16.04 11.73
CA LEU A 162 7.83 -15.44 10.60
C LEU A 162 8.65 -16.47 9.82
N GLY A 163 9.16 -17.51 10.47
CA GLY A 163 9.82 -18.63 9.79
C GLY A 163 8.88 -19.29 8.78
N TYR A 164 7.62 -19.48 9.13
CA TYR A 164 6.60 -20.00 8.21
C TYR A 164 6.32 -19.05 7.04
N THR A 165 6.06 -17.76 7.30
CA THR A 165 5.72 -16.80 6.23
C THR A 165 6.93 -16.48 5.34
N ALA A 166 8.14 -16.43 5.90
CA ALA A 166 9.39 -16.30 5.16
C ALA A 166 9.66 -17.53 4.28
N ALA A 167 9.35 -18.74 4.76
CA ALA A 167 9.51 -19.94 3.95
C ALA A 167 8.56 -19.91 2.75
N LYS A 168 7.29 -19.52 2.95
CA LYS A 168 6.35 -19.26 1.83
C LYS A 168 6.91 -18.20 0.86
N LYS A 169 7.43 -17.06 1.36
CA LYS A 169 8.00 -16.00 0.51
C LYS A 169 9.20 -16.46 -0.32
N PHE A 170 10.10 -17.27 0.27
CA PHE A 170 11.32 -17.75 -0.39
C PHE A 170 11.16 -19.10 -1.11
N LYS A 171 9.93 -19.64 -1.16
CA LYS A 171 9.60 -20.94 -1.76
C LYS A 171 10.32 -22.13 -1.11
N LEU A 172 10.58 -22.05 0.20
CA LEU A 172 11.02 -23.15 1.05
C LEU A 172 9.79 -23.85 1.64
N LYS A 173 9.88 -25.16 1.91
CA LYS A 173 8.81 -25.88 2.62
C LYS A 173 8.49 -25.20 3.97
N PRO A 174 7.22 -24.80 4.24
CA PRO A 174 6.89 -23.95 5.39
C PRO A 174 7.29 -24.52 6.75
N PHE A 175 7.17 -25.83 6.94
CA PHE A 175 7.57 -26.49 8.19
C PHE A 175 9.09 -26.44 8.46
N ILE A 176 9.93 -26.37 7.43
CA ILE A 176 11.38 -26.16 7.61
C ILE A 176 11.63 -24.75 8.18
N GLY A 177 10.95 -23.74 7.62
CA GLY A 177 11.04 -22.36 8.13
C GLY A 177 10.52 -22.23 9.56
N MET A 178 9.39 -22.85 9.86
CA MET A 178 8.81 -22.89 11.21
C MET A 178 9.78 -23.53 12.21
N LEU A 179 10.41 -24.65 11.83
CA LEU A 179 11.41 -25.31 12.67
C LEU A 179 12.65 -24.44 12.89
N ILE A 180 13.12 -23.73 11.87
CA ILE A 180 14.21 -22.75 12.02
C ILE A 180 13.84 -21.69 13.08
N GLY A 181 12.63 -21.15 12.99
CA GLY A 181 12.11 -20.22 14.00
C GLY A 181 12.01 -20.83 15.39
N ALA A 182 11.55 -22.09 15.50
CA ALA A 182 11.43 -22.79 16.78
C ALA A 182 12.80 -23.03 17.43
N VAL A 183 13.82 -23.36 16.65
CA VAL A 183 15.19 -23.51 17.15
C VAL A 183 15.74 -22.16 17.63
N LEU A 184 15.46 -21.05 16.93
CA LEU A 184 15.80 -19.71 17.41
C LEU A 184 15.12 -19.37 18.75
N CYS A 185 13.93 -19.90 19.01
CA CYS A 185 13.24 -19.75 20.30
C CYS A 185 13.66 -20.79 21.36
N TYR A 186 14.59 -21.68 21.07
CA TYR A 186 15.00 -22.73 22.01
C TYR A 186 15.68 -22.12 23.23
N SER A 187 15.18 -22.40 24.43
CA SER A 187 15.63 -21.76 25.67
C SER A 187 17.11 -22.00 25.97
N GLY A 188 17.60 -23.23 25.73
CA GLY A 188 18.97 -23.62 26.06
C GLY A 188 20.07 -22.89 25.28
N ILE A 189 19.73 -22.13 24.24
CA ILE A 189 20.69 -21.33 23.46
C ILE A 189 20.51 -19.82 23.62
N GLN A 190 19.51 -19.38 24.40
CA GLN A 190 19.30 -17.96 24.66
C GLN A 190 20.42 -17.43 25.57
N LEU A 191 20.87 -16.21 25.29
CA LEU A 191 21.91 -15.54 26.07
C LEU A 191 21.57 -15.50 27.56
N ASP A 192 20.34 -15.14 27.93
CA ASP A 192 19.96 -15.03 29.36
C ASP A 192 20.06 -16.38 30.08
N THR A 193 19.67 -17.47 29.41
CA THR A 193 19.75 -18.81 29.97
C THR A 193 21.22 -19.23 30.11
N LEU A 194 22.04 -19.02 29.08
CA LEU A 194 23.46 -19.33 29.13
C LEU A 194 24.20 -18.51 30.19
N ALA A 195 23.90 -17.21 30.30
CA ALA A 195 24.48 -16.30 31.29
C ALA A 195 24.08 -16.66 32.72
N SER A 196 22.89 -17.24 32.94
CA SER A 196 22.48 -17.73 34.26
C SER A 196 23.22 -19.00 34.71
N THR A 197 23.82 -19.75 33.78
CA THR A 197 24.50 -21.03 34.07
C THR A 197 25.97 -20.87 34.46
N GLY A 198 26.58 -19.72 34.21
CA GLY A 198 27.99 -19.48 34.56
C GLY A 198 28.59 -18.25 33.90
N GLN A 199 29.90 -18.07 34.07
CA GLN A 199 30.68 -17.01 33.40
C GLN A 199 30.97 -17.40 31.94
N PRO A 200 31.15 -16.43 31.02
CA PRO A 200 31.55 -16.73 29.66
C PRO A 200 32.91 -17.42 29.63
N LEU A 201 33.12 -18.31 28.66
CA LEU A 201 34.39 -18.98 28.41
C LEU A 201 35.49 -17.97 28.07
N TYR A 202 35.14 -16.98 27.24
CA TYR A 202 35.94 -15.82 26.89
C TYR A 202 35.04 -14.81 26.15
N ASN A 203 35.53 -13.57 26.01
CA ASN A 203 34.87 -12.55 25.19
C ASN A 203 35.57 -12.45 23.83
N LEU A 204 34.78 -12.40 22.77
CA LEU A 204 35.27 -12.02 21.44
C LEU A 204 35.20 -10.50 21.29
N PHE A 205 36.10 -9.94 20.49
CA PHE A 205 36.14 -8.52 20.13
C PHE A 205 36.18 -7.55 21.33
N THR A 206 36.82 -7.95 22.42
CA THR A 206 36.97 -7.14 23.64
C THR A 206 37.46 -5.73 23.34
N GLY A 207 36.79 -4.73 23.93
CA GLY A 207 37.12 -3.31 23.71
C GLY A 207 36.56 -2.70 22.43
N THR A 208 35.69 -3.41 21.71
CA THR A 208 34.97 -2.89 20.54
C THR A 208 33.46 -2.86 20.78
N ILE A 209 32.71 -2.16 19.91
CA ILE A 209 31.24 -2.17 19.93
C ILE A 209 30.62 -3.54 19.60
N PHE A 210 31.45 -4.51 19.20
CA PHE A 210 31.06 -5.88 18.88
C PHE A 210 31.47 -6.87 19.98
N GLU A 211 31.92 -6.38 21.14
CA GLU A 211 32.30 -7.26 22.25
C GLU A 211 31.15 -8.23 22.56
N SER A 212 31.47 -9.52 22.61
CA SER A 212 30.44 -10.54 22.77
C SER A 212 30.93 -11.74 23.57
N PRO A 213 30.18 -12.12 24.61
CA PRO A 213 30.53 -13.25 25.45
C PRO A 213 30.26 -14.58 24.71
N VAL A 214 31.21 -15.50 24.82
CA VAL A 214 31.09 -16.86 24.30
C VAL A 214 30.84 -17.81 25.45
N TYR A 215 29.65 -18.42 25.49
CA TYR A 215 29.27 -19.39 26.51
C TYR A 215 29.38 -20.85 26.03
N ILE A 216 29.23 -21.07 24.72
CA ILE A 216 29.23 -22.39 24.11
C ILE A 216 30.06 -22.39 22.83
N THR A 217 30.54 -23.58 22.44
CA THR A 217 31.25 -23.80 21.18
C THR A 217 30.57 -24.87 20.34
N PHE A 218 30.64 -24.75 19.01
CA PHE A 218 30.17 -25.74 18.06
C PHE A 218 31.38 -26.31 17.32
N LEU A 219 31.75 -27.56 17.62
CA LEU A 219 32.96 -28.22 17.09
C LEU A 219 34.24 -27.38 17.30
N GLY A 220 34.34 -26.71 18.46
CA GLY A 220 35.48 -25.84 18.80
C GLY A 220 35.38 -24.41 18.25
N LEU A 221 34.39 -24.11 17.41
CA LEU A 221 34.12 -22.74 16.94
C LEU A 221 33.26 -21.99 17.97
N PRO A 222 33.54 -20.70 18.26
CA PRO A 222 32.72 -19.91 19.15
C PRO A 222 31.31 -19.71 18.59
N VAL A 223 30.29 -19.85 19.44
CA VAL A 223 28.93 -19.41 19.14
C VAL A 223 28.64 -18.19 19.99
N ILE A 224 28.39 -17.07 19.32
CA ILE A 224 28.03 -15.81 19.98
C ILE A 224 26.59 -15.95 20.48
N ALA A 225 26.43 -15.99 21.80
CA ALA A 225 25.13 -16.12 22.43
C ALA A 225 24.35 -14.81 22.31
N MET A 226 23.09 -14.91 21.88
CA MET A 226 22.15 -13.79 21.75
C MET A 226 20.76 -14.26 22.17
N ASN A 227 19.90 -13.33 22.59
CA ASN A 227 18.47 -13.61 22.72
C ASN A 227 17.82 -13.46 21.34
N TYR A 228 17.27 -14.55 20.84
CA TYR A 228 16.62 -14.64 19.54
C TYR A 228 15.09 -14.68 19.65
N THR A 229 14.55 -14.88 20.85
CA THR A 229 13.13 -14.67 21.13
C THR A 229 12.71 -13.26 20.74
N SER A 230 11.51 -13.12 20.17
CA SER A 230 11.01 -11.85 19.64
C SER A 230 11.83 -11.19 18.52
N THR A 231 12.86 -11.84 17.98
CA THR A 231 13.65 -11.29 16.87
C THR A 231 13.01 -11.58 15.51
N VAL A 232 13.25 -10.67 14.56
CA VAL A 232 12.65 -10.72 13.22
C VAL A 232 13.71 -10.99 12.15
N VAL A 233 14.77 -10.20 12.14
CA VAL A 233 15.77 -10.21 11.07
C VAL A 233 16.53 -11.55 10.98
N PRO A 234 17.02 -12.15 12.08
CA PRO A 234 17.77 -13.40 12.02
C PRO A 234 16.98 -14.53 11.35
N VAL A 235 15.72 -14.74 11.72
CA VAL A 235 14.93 -15.84 11.14
C VAL A 235 14.71 -15.68 9.64
N ILE A 236 14.42 -14.46 9.17
CA ILE A 236 14.19 -14.20 7.74
C ILE A 236 15.45 -14.51 6.94
N LEU A 237 16.63 -14.09 7.43
CA LEU A 237 17.90 -14.32 6.75
C LEU A 237 18.32 -15.80 6.77
N ILE A 238 18.08 -16.52 7.87
CA ILE A 238 18.39 -17.95 7.97
C ILE A 238 17.45 -18.75 7.05
N VAL A 239 16.17 -18.39 6.97
CA VAL A 239 15.23 -19.05 6.05
C VAL A 239 15.58 -18.75 4.59
N LEU A 240 16.05 -17.53 4.27
CA LEU A 240 16.57 -17.20 2.94
C LEU A 240 17.80 -18.06 2.58
N LEU A 241 18.74 -18.24 3.52
CA LEU A 241 19.87 -19.15 3.35
C LEU A 241 19.40 -20.58 3.14
N ALA A 242 18.48 -21.07 3.99
CA ALA A 242 17.92 -22.41 3.90
C ALA A 242 17.24 -22.67 2.54
N ALA A 243 16.49 -21.71 2.01
CA ALA A 243 15.86 -21.79 0.69
C ALA A 243 16.90 -21.91 -0.45
N LYS A 244 18.05 -21.23 -0.34
CA LYS A 244 19.15 -21.35 -1.31
C LYS A 244 19.84 -22.71 -1.18
N LEU A 245 20.10 -23.17 0.04
CA LEU A 245 20.73 -24.46 0.31
C LEU A 245 19.83 -25.63 -0.14
N GLU A 246 18.51 -25.55 0.04
CA GLU A 246 17.57 -26.59 -0.41
C GLU A 246 17.72 -26.83 -1.92
N LYS A 247 17.79 -25.77 -2.73
CA LYS A 247 17.98 -25.87 -4.18
C LYS A 247 19.31 -26.52 -4.56
N VAL A 248 20.35 -26.31 -3.75
CA VAL A 248 21.67 -26.93 -3.97
C VAL A 248 21.62 -28.41 -3.59
N PHE A 249 21.17 -28.74 -2.39
CA PHE A 249 21.09 -30.13 -1.92
C PHE A 249 20.11 -30.96 -2.73
N ALA A 250 19.00 -30.40 -3.20
CA ALA A 250 18.07 -31.09 -4.09
C ALA A 250 18.69 -31.45 -5.46
N LYS A 251 19.78 -30.78 -5.88
CA LYS A 251 20.52 -31.17 -7.09
C LYS A 251 21.58 -32.24 -6.83
N ILE A 252 22.16 -32.26 -5.62
CA ILE A 252 23.25 -33.17 -5.25
C ILE A 252 22.71 -34.53 -4.78
N ILE A 253 21.60 -34.52 -4.04
CA ILE A 253 21.05 -35.71 -3.38
C ILE A 253 20.15 -36.50 -4.33
N PRO A 254 20.35 -37.83 -4.48
CA PRO A 254 19.51 -38.68 -5.34
C PRO A 254 18.02 -38.69 -4.95
N ASP A 255 17.13 -38.77 -5.94
CA ASP A 255 15.67 -38.70 -5.75
C ASP A 255 15.12 -39.71 -4.74
N VAL A 256 15.68 -40.93 -4.71
CA VAL A 256 15.25 -42.04 -3.83
C VAL A 256 15.31 -41.67 -2.34
N VAL A 257 16.25 -40.80 -1.96
CA VAL A 257 16.48 -40.42 -0.56
C VAL A 257 16.25 -38.92 -0.31
N LYS A 258 15.86 -38.17 -1.34
CA LYS A 258 15.74 -36.71 -1.34
C LYS A 258 14.80 -36.17 -0.27
N ASN A 259 13.70 -36.88 -0.03
CA ASN A 259 12.70 -36.48 0.97
C ASN A 259 13.23 -36.46 2.42
N PHE A 260 14.24 -37.27 2.72
CA PHE A 260 14.83 -37.36 4.06
C PHE A 260 16.08 -36.48 4.18
N PHE A 261 17.00 -36.63 3.23
CA PHE A 261 18.33 -36.03 3.36
C PHE A 261 18.37 -34.56 2.97
N VAL A 262 17.51 -34.08 2.05
CA VAL A 262 17.51 -32.64 1.70
C VAL A 262 17.10 -31.78 2.90
N PRO A 263 15.94 -31.99 3.57
CA PRO A 263 15.57 -31.18 4.73
C PRO A 263 16.59 -31.28 5.86
N MET A 264 17.14 -32.48 6.10
CA MET A 264 18.19 -32.70 7.11
C MET A 264 19.45 -31.88 6.81
N ALA A 265 19.98 -31.97 5.58
CA ALA A 265 21.18 -31.23 5.18
C ALA A 265 20.95 -29.71 5.20
N VAL A 266 19.77 -29.25 4.78
CA VAL A 266 19.38 -27.84 4.87
C VAL A 266 19.51 -27.37 6.31
N LEU A 267 18.88 -28.05 7.27
CA LEU A 267 18.89 -27.66 8.68
C LEU A 267 20.28 -27.76 9.32
N LEU A 268 21.01 -28.86 9.07
CA LEU A 268 22.36 -29.08 9.61
C LEU A 268 23.38 -28.04 9.16
N VAL A 269 23.15 -27.38 8.02
CA VAL A 269 24.03 -26.33 7.52
C VAL A 269 23.47 -24.94 7.81
N SER A 270 22.18 -24.71 7.60
CA SER A 270 21.59 -23.38 7.77
C SER A 270 21.55 -22.92 9.23
N LEU A 271 21.30 -23.82 10.19
CA LEU A 271 21.18 -23.44 11.61
C LEU A 271 22.54 -23.12 12.24
N PRO A 272 23.60 -23.95 12.11
CA PRO A 272 24.91 -23.58 12.65
C PRO A 272 25.49 -22.31 12.02
N LEU A 273 25.38 -22.14 10.69
CA LEU A 273 25.75 -20.88 10.03
C LEU A 273 24.86 -19.72 10.49
N GLY A 274 23.58 -20.03 10.73
CA GLY A 274 22.61 -19.11 11.31
C GLY A 274 23.08 -18.55 12.64
N PHE A 275 23.44 -19.40 13.59
CA PHE A 275 23.87 -18.98 14.93
C PHE A 275 25.28 -18.39 14.99
N MET A 276 26.23 -18.94 14.22
CA MET A 276 27.62 -18.48 14.27
C MET A 276 27.85 -17.18 13.50
N VAL A 277 27.07 -16.92 12.45
CA VAL A 277 27.34 -15.82 11.51
C VAL A 277 26.12 -14.91 11.36
N ILE A 278 24.99 -15.44 10.89
CA ILE A 278 23.85 -14.60 10.49
C ILE A 278 23.22 -13.90 11.69
N GLY A 279 22.98 -14.63 12.77
CA GLY A 279 22.36 -14.14 14.00
C GLY A 279 23.14 -12.96 14.59
N PRO A 280 24.43 -13.13 14.93
CA PRO A 280 25.25 -12.06 15.48
C PRO A 280 25.33 -10.85 14.54
N ILE A 281 25.56 -11.05 13.24
CA ILE A 281 25.62 -9.96 12.27
C ILE A 281 24.29 -9.21 12.19
N ALA A 282 23.17 -9.92 12.14
CA ALA A 282 21.84 -9.32 12.10
C ALA A 282 21.54 -8.53 13.37
N THR A 283 21.91 -9.07 14.54
CA THR A 283 21.73 -8.40 15.83
C THR A 283 22.62 -7.17 15.95
N TYR A 284 23.90 -7.23 15.58
CA TYR A 284 24.77 -6.05 15.57
C TYR A 284 24.28 -4.98 14.60
N ALA A 285 23.85 -5.37 13.40
CA ALA A 285 23.26 -4.44 12.44
C ALA A 285 22.01 -3.75 13.03
N SER A 286 21.15 -4.53 13.70
CA SER A 286 19.96 -4.01 14.39
C SER A 286 20.34 -3.04 15.51
N ASN A 287 21.35 -3.38 16.32
CA ASN A 287 21.85 -2.53 17.40
C ASN A 287 22.47 -1.22 16.89
N ILE A 288 23.25 -1.25 15.80
CA ILE A 288 23.82 -0.04 15.18
C ILE A 288 22.70 0.88 14.72
N VAL A 289 21.70 0.33 14.03
CA VAL A 289 20.56 1.11 13.54
C VAL A 289 19.75 1.68 14.71
N GLY A 290 19.44 0.85 15.73
CA GLY A 290 18.76 1.29 16.95
C GLY A 290 19.51 2.40 17.67
N ASN A 291 20.83 2.26 17.84
CA ASN A 291 21.69 3.29 18.43
C ASN A 291 21.76 4.57 17.58
N GLY A 292 21.72 4.46 16.24
CA GLY A 292 21.64 5.62 15.35
C GLY A 292 20.35 6.40 15.53
N PHE A 293 19.21 5.71 15.64
CA PHE A 293 17.94 6.34 15.96
C PHE A 293 17.91 6.92 17.39
N LEU A 294 18.51 6.23 18.36
CA LEU A 294 18.67 6.75 19.72
C LEU A 294 19.53 8.02 19.73
N ALA A 295 20.59 8.08 18.92
CA ALA A 295 21.40 9.28 18.76
C ALA A 295 20.60 10.43 18.13
N LEU A 296 19.75 10.15 17.14
CA LEU A 296 18.82 11.14 16.57
C LEU A 296 17.81 11.63 17.61
N PHE A 297 17.26 10.71 18.40
CA PHE A 297 16.34 11.03 19.49
C PHE A 297 17.04 11.88 20.56
N ASN A 298 18.26 11.55 20.95
CA ASN A 298 19.05 12.34 21.92
C ASN A 298 19.47 13.70 21.36
N PHE A 299 19.69 13.80 20.04
CA PHE A 299 19.95 15.08 19.38
C PHE A 299 18.73 16.00 19.43
N SER A 300 17.56 15.49 19.07
CA SER A 300 16.30 16.23 19.20
C SER A 300 15.10 15.28 19.28
N PRO A 301 14.54 15.04 20.47
CA PRO A 301 13.32 14.25 20.64
C PRO A 301 12.15 14.84 19.84
N ILE A 302 12.11 16.17 19.78
CA ILE A 302 11.08 16.96 19.08
C ILE A 302 11.14 16.67 17.58
N LEU A 303 12.32 16.78 16.96
CA LEU A 303 12.48 16.54 15.53
C LEU A 303 12.19 15.08 15.18
N CYS A 304 12.67 14.14 16.00
CA CYS A 304 12.43 12.72 15.81
C CYS A 304 10.92 12.40 15.85
N GLY A 305 10.21 12.90 16.86
CA GLY A 305 8.76 12.75 16.98
C GLY A 305 8.00 13.42 15.84
N ALA A 306 8.38 14.64 15.45
CA ALA A 306 7.74 15.41 14.40
C ALA A 306 7.88 14.74 13.02
N LEU A 307 9.10 14.34 12.65
CA LEU A 307 9.36 13.68 11.36
C LEU A 307 8.66 12.34 11.27
N THR A 308 8.73 11.54 12.34
CA THR A 308 8.05 10.24 12.39
C THR A 308 6.55 10.42 12.26
N GLY A 309 5.95 11.32 13.03
CA GLY A 309 4.51 11.59 12.96
C GLY A 309 4.05 12.17 11.62
N LEU A 310 4.86 13.04 11.00
CA LEU A 310 4.53 13.66 9.72
C LEU A 310 4.62 12.66 8.56
N LEU A 311 5.65 11.82 8.55
CA LEU A 311 5.92 10.90 7.45
C LEU A 311 5.21 9.56 7.62
N TRP A 312 4.72 9.21 8.81
CA TRP A 312 4.19 7.87 9.07
C TRP A 312 3.13 7.43 8.06
N GLN A 313 2.14 8.28 7.76
CA GLN A 313 1.07 7.94 6.82
C GLN A 313 1.60 7.72 5.39
N VAL A 314 2.63 8.47 4.99
CA VAL A 314 3.32 8.29 3.71
C VAL A 314 4.08 6.95 3.71
N LEU A 315 4.78 6.64 4.79
CA LEU A 315 5.47 5.36 4.97
C LEU A 315 4.49 4.17 4.99
N VAL A 316 3.26 4.37 5.47
CA VAL A 316 2.18 3.36 5.42
C VAL A 316 1.76 3.09 3.98
N ILE A 317 1.56 4.13 3.17
CA ILE A 317 1.18 3.99 1.75
C ILE A 317 2.22 3.17 0.96
N PHE A 318 3.50 3.45 1.18
CA PHE A 318 4.59 2.78 0.49
C PHE A 318 5.08 1.48 1.17
N GLY A 319 4.45 1.07 2.28
CA GLY A 319 4.88 -0.10 3.07
C GLY A 319 6.24 0.05 3.77
N LEU A 320 6.84 1.25 3.71
CA LEU A 320 8.16 1.56 4.27
C LEU A 320 8.19 1.52 5.80
N HIS A 321 7.06 1.76 6.45
CA HIS A 321 6.93 1.76 7.91
C HIS A 321 7.31 0.41 8.53
N TRP A 322 7.13 -0.71 7.82
CA TRP A 322 7.54 -2.04 8.26
C TRP A 322 9.06 -2.18 8.43
N GLY A 323 9.86 -1.31 7.80
CA GLY A 323 11.30 -1.26 8.05
C GLY A 323 11.64 -0.77 9.46
N LEU A 324 10.78 0.02 10.10
CA LEU A 324 11.00 0.61 11.43
C LEU A 324 10.57 -0.33 12.57
N VAL A 325 9.60 -1.22 12.32
CA VAL A 325 9.04 -2.11 13.36
C VAL A 325 10.07 -3.06 13.96
N PRO A 326 10.92 -3.78 13.19
CA PRO A 326 11.95 -4.65 13.77
C PRO A 326 12.97 -3.89 14.62
N ILE A 327 13.25 -2.64 14.29
CA ILE A 327 14.20 -1.80 15.03
C ILE A 327 13.59 -1.42 16.38
N ALA A 328 12.31 -1.03 16.40
CA ALA A 328 11.59 -0.73 17.63
C ALA A 328 11.46 -1.96 18.54
N MET A 329 11.24 -3.14 17.97
CA MET A 329 11.29 -4.40 18.73
C MET A 329 12.66 -4.65 19.34
N SER A 330 13.73 -4.41 18.57
CA SER A 330 15.11 -4.51 19.08
C SER A 330 15.33 -3.57 20.26
N ASN A 331 14.88 -2.31 20.16
CA ASN A 331 14.99 -1.33 21.24
C ASN A 331 14.29 -1.79 22.52
N LEU A 332 13.08 -2.34 22.40
CA LEU A 332 12.35 -2.90 23.55
C LEU A 332 13.13 -4.03 24.23
N MET A 333 13.80 -4.89 23.45
CA MET A 333 14.60 -5.99 24.00
C MET A 333 15.90 -5.52 24.64
N THR A 334 16.61 -4.56 24.04
CA THR A 334 17.95 -4.16 24.49
C THR A 334 17.92 -3.04 25.52
N MET A 335 16.95 -2.12 25.43
CA MET A 335 16.84 -0.93 26.29
C MET A 335 15.63 -0.99 27.23
N GLY A 336 14.69 -1.91 27.01
CA GLY A 336 13.42 -1.98 27.76
C GLY A 336 12.37 -0.96 27.32
N PHE A 337 12.68 -0.10 26.35
CA PHE A 337 11.76 0.89 25.79
C PHE A 337 12.12 1.25 24.35
N ASP A 338 11.14 1.75 23.60
CA ASP A 338 11.30 2.33 22.27
C ASP A 338 10.98 3.83 22.25
N THR A 339 11.73 4.55 21.43
CA THR A 339 11.58 5.99 21.16
C THR A 339 11.30 6.28 19.68
N ILE A 340 11.43 5.29 18.80
CA ILE A 340 11.32 5.45 17.35
C ILE A 340 9.85 5.55 16.95
N LEU A 341 9.04 4.58 17.35
CA LEU A 341 7.63 4.48 16.96
C LEU A 341 6.69 5.32 17.82
N VAL A 342 7.23 6.05 18.80
CA VAL A 342 6.44 6.93 19.67
C VAL A 342 5.68 7.97 18.83
N GLY A 343 6.37 8.66 17.92
CA GLY A 343 5.73 9.64 17.01
C GLY A 343 4.79 9.01 15.98
N ALA A 344 4.92 7.70 15.72
CA ALA A 344 4.11 6.95 14.76
C ALA A 344 2.70 6.59 15.28
N PHE A 345 2.44 6.77 16.58
CA PHE A 345 1.19 6.37 17.20
C PHE A 345 0.04 7.36 16.98
N VAL A 346 0.32 8.66 17.06
CA VAL A 346 -0.68 9.75 16.95
C VAL A 346 -1.22 10.06 15.53
N PRO A 347 -0.54 9.74 14.41
CA PRO A 347 -1.04 10.00 13.06
C PRO A 347 -2.39 9.32 12.75
N SER A 348 -2.72 8.19 13.39
CA SER A 348 -4.02 7.55 13.20
C SER A 348 -5.18 8.39 13.73
N PHE A 349 -4.97 9.09 14.84
CA PHE A 349 -5.97 9.98 15.42
C PHE A 349 -6.12 11.27 14.62
N ALA A 350 -5.02 11.83 14.10
CA ALA A 350 -5.08 12.94 13.15
C ALA A 350 -5.89 12.58 11.90
N GLN A 351 -5.60 11.41 11.31
CA GLN A 351 -6.33 10.89 10.15
C GLN A 351 -7.83 10.67 10.44
N THR A 352 -8.14 10.11 11.61
CA THR A 352 -9.51 9.91 12.09
C THR A 352 -10.24 11.25 12.20
N ALA A 353 -9.60 12.26 12.77
CA ALA A 353 -10.17 13.59 12.96
C ALA A 353 -10.37 14.33 11.64
N VAL A 354 -9.44 14.18 10.69
CA VAL A 354 -9.62 14.70 9.32
C VAL A 354 -10.87 14.09 8.68
N VAL A 355 -11.03 12.76 8.70
CA VAL A 355 -12.21 12.11 8.12
C VAL A 355 -13.50 12.51 8.85
N ALA A 356 -13.47 12.66 10.16
CA ALA A 356 -14.59 13.15 10.94
C ALA A 356 -14.97 14.60 10.56
N ALA A 357 -13.99 15.48 10.36
CA ALA A 357 -14.24 16.84 9.85
C ALA A 357 -14.79 16.83 8.42
N MET A 358 -14.27 15.92 7.57
CA MET A 358 -14.77 15.76 6.21
C MET A 358 -16.24 15.34 6.20
N TYR A 359 -16.68 14.48 7.11
CA TYR A 359 -18.09 14.08 7.21
C TYR A 359 -19.04 15.28 7.33
N PHE A 360 -18.66 16.34 8.05
CA PHE A 360 -19.51 17.53 8.16
C PHE A 360 -19.51 18.42 6.91
N LYS A 361 -18.48 18.31 6.07
CA LYS A 361 -18.31 19.15 4.89
C LYS A 361 -18.71 18.47 3.58
N LEU A 362 -18.60 17.14 3.52
CA LEU A 362 -18.93 16.33 2.37
C LEU A 362 -20.43 16.42 2.07
N LYS A 363 -20.76 16.55 0.80
CA LYS A 363 -22.14 16.52 0.33
C LYS A 363 -22.53 15.10 -0.07
N ASP A 364 -21.73 14.46 -0.93
CA ASP A 364 -21.95 13.11 -1.43
C ASP A 364 -22.26 12.09 -0.31
N LYS A 365 -23.51 11.58 -0.33
CA LYS A 365 -24.01 10.59 0.64
C LYS A 365 -23.19 9.32 0.68
N LYS A 366 -22.72 8.80 -0.47
CA LYS A 366 -21.92 7.57 -0.51
C LYS A 366 -20.60 7.75 0.23
N ILE A 367 -19.95 8.90 0.03
CA ILE A 367 -18.65 9.18 0.66
C ILE A 367 -18.83 9.51 2.14
N LYS A 368 -19.91 10.21 2.50
CA LYS A 368 -20.31 10.40 3.90
C LYS A 368 -20.53 9.09 4.64
N GLU A 369 -21.21 8.14 4.02
CA GLU A 369 -21.45 6.81 4.61
C GLU A 369 -20.14 6.04 4.85
N LEU A 370 -19.13 6.22 3.99
CA LEU A 370 -17.80 5.64 4.19
C LEU A 370 -17.01 6.26 5.35
N CYS A 371 -17.27 7.53 5.70
CA CYS A 371 -16.56 8.21 6.79
C CYS A 371 -16.81 7.55 8.15
N ILE A 372 -18.04 7.11 8.43
CA ILE A 372 -18.41 6.52 9.74
C ILE A 372 -17.59 5.26 10.06
N PRO A 373 -17.61 4.19 9.23
CA PRO A 373 -16.82 3.01 9.49
C PRO A 373 -15.31 3.29 9.44
N ALA A 374 -14.86 4.25 8.62
CA ALA A 374 -13.45 4.65 8.58
C ALA A 374 -13.00 5.36 9.87
N VAL A 375 -13.86 6.18 10.49
CA VAL A 375 -13.60 6.81 11.79
C VAL A 375 -13.53 5.75 12.90
N ILE A 376 -14.48 4.81 12.95
CA ILE A 376 -14.48 3.72 13.93
C ILE A 376 -13.19 2.88 13.81
N SER A 377 -12.83 2.53 12.58
CA SER A 377 -11.56 1.84 12.27
C SER A 377 -10.34 2.64 12.73
N GLY A 378 -10.33 3.95 12.46
CA GLY A 378 -9.24 4.85 12.81
C GLY A 378 -9.05 5.04 14.32
N ILE A 379 -10.14 5.04 15.11
CA ILE A 379 -10.09 5.01 16.59
C ILE A 379 -9.39 3.74 17.09
N CYS A 380 -9.61 2.63 16.40
CA CYS A 380 -8.92 1.35 16.65
C CYS A 380 -7.49 1.31 16.06
N GLY A 381 -7.02 2.42 15.46
CA GLY A 381 -5.69 2.58 14.90
C GLY A 381 -5.49 1.99 13.50
N VAL A 382 -6.55 1.51 12.86
CA VAL A 382 -6.53 0.99 11.48
C VAL A 382 -6.99 2.10 10.55
N THR A 383 -6.07 2.65 9.75
CA THR A 383 -6.25 3.91 9.01
C THR A 383 -6.44 3.70 7.51
N GLU A 384 -6.25 2.48 7.01
CA GLU A 384 -6.31 2.13 5.61
C GLU A 384 -7.67 2.46 4.97
N PRO A 385 -8.83 2.20 5.60
CA PRO A 385 -10.11 2.63 5.04
C PRO A 385 -10.20 4.15 4.86
N ALA A 386 -9.68 4.92 5.83
CA ALA A 386 -9.66 6.38 5.80
C ALA A 386 -8.67 6.94 4.76
N ILE A 387 -7.47 6.36 4.67
CA ILE A 387 -6.45 6.78 3.71
C ILE A 387 -6.94 6.50 2.30
N TYR A 388 -7.18 5.25 1.96
CA TYR A 388 -7.41 4.87 0.57
C TYR A 388 -8.83 5.19 0.09
N GLY A 389 -9.82 5.07 0.97
CA GLY A 389 -11.22 5.29 0.59
C GLY A 389 -11.63 6.76 0.54
N ILE A 390 -10.94 7.65 1.26
CA ILE A 390 -11.47 9.00 1.53
C ILE A 390 -10.43 10.09 1.27
N THR A 391 -9.29 10.04 1.97
CA THR A 391 -8.33 11.16 2.00
C THR A 391 -7.26 11.11 0.91
N LEU A 392 -6.76 9.95 0.51
CA LEU A 392 -5.73 9.85 -0.53
C LEU A 392 -6.21 10.36 -1.91
N PRO A 393 -7.47 10.07 -2.34
CA PRO A 393 -8.03 10.73 -3.52
C PRO A 393 -8.12 12.26 -3.37
N ARG A 394 -8.21 12.76 -2.13
CA ARG A 394 -8.31 14.18 -1.77
C ARG A 394 -7.03 14.64 -1.07
N LYS A 395 -6.00 14.88 -1.89
CA LYS A 395 -4.62 15.16 -1.44
C LYS A 395 -4.53 16.15 -0.26
N THR A 396 -5.35 17.20 -0.25
CA THR A 396 -5.34 18.24 0.79
C THR A 396 -5.70 17.70 2.19
N PRO A 397 -6.86 17.03 2.40
CA PRO A 397 -7.15 16.31 3.65
C PRO A 397 -6.05 15.35 4.10
N PHE A 398 -5.47 14.58 3.18
CA PHE A 398 -4.37 13.67 3.51
C PHE A 398 -3.12 14.42 4.02
N ILE A 399 -2.79 15.57 3.43
CA ILE A 399 -1.70 16.41 3.92
C ILE A 399 -2.02 16.96 5.31
N TYR A 400 -3.26 17.37 5.58
CA TYR A 400 -3.65 17.87 6.90
C TYR A 400 -3.54 16.81 8.00
N SER A 401 -3.81 15.54 7.70
CA SER A 401 -3.60 14.47 8.67
C SER A 401 -2.12 14.23 8.94
N CYS A 402 -1.26 14.32 7.92
CA CYS A 402 0.20 14.25 8.08
C CYS A 402 0.70 15.41 8.95
N VAL A 403 0.21 16.64 8.72
CA VAL A 403 0.55 17.80 9.56
C VAL A 403 0.09 17.60 11.01
N GLY A 404 -1.15 17.14 11.22
CA GLY A 404 -1.66 16.83 12.56
C GLY A 404 -0.83 15.75 13.27
N GLY A 405 -0.43 14.70 12.55
CA GLY A 405 0.47 13.67 13.05
C GLY A 405 1.86 14.21 13.41
N GLY A 406 2.43 15.08 12.57
CA GLY A 406 3.73 15.72 12.83
C GLY A 406 3.71 16.63 14.06
N VAL A 407 2.70 17.48 14.20
CA VAL A 407 2.57 18.37 15.37
C VAL A 407 2.40 17.56 16.65
N ALA A 408 1.52 16.56 16.65
CA ALA A 408 1.32 15.68 17.80
C ALA A 408 2.56 14.83 18.12
N GLY A 409 3.27 14.34 17.09
CA GLY A 409 4.53 13.64 17.25
C GLY A 409 5.60 14.52 17.88
N ALA A 410 5.67 15.80 17.51
CA ALA A 410 6.54 16.78 18.15
C ALA A 410 6.21 16.95 19.63
N VAL A 411 4.92 16.99 20.00
CA VAL A 411 4.47 17.06 21.40
C VAL A 411 4.94 15.83 22.19
N MET A 412 4.82 14.62 21.62
CA MET A 412 5.36 13.41 22.27
C MET A 412 6.87 13.48 22.45
N GLY A 413 7.59 14.07 21.49
CA GLY A 413 9.02 14.35 21.60
C GLY A 413 9.35 15.34 22.72
N ILE A 414 8.62 16.46 22.83
CA ILE A 414 8.78 17.47 23.89
C ILE A 414 8.60 16.84 25.27
N MET A 415 7.60 15.96 25.41
CA MET A 415 7.30 15.29 26.66
C MET A 415 8.16 14.04 26.92
N ASN A 416 9.12 13.76 26.03
CA ASN A 416 10.08 12.65 26.12
C ASN A 416 9.40 11.29 26.37
N VAL A 417 8.32 11.04 25.63
CA VAL A 417 7.52 9.83 25.78
C VAL A 417 8.32 8.61 25.31
N LYS A 418 8.19 7.52 26.06
CA LYS A 418 8.80 6.21 25.77
C LYS A 418 7.72 5.14 25.76
N SER A 419 7.78 4.24 24.79
CA SER A 419 6.91 3.06 24.74
C SER A 419 7.64 1.88 25.37
N TYR A 420 7.00 1.16 26.29
CA TYR A 420 7.62 0.03 27.03
C TYR A 420 7.11 -1.32 26.56
N VAL A 421 5.97 -1.32 25.86
CA VAL A 421 5.32 -2.53 25.35
C VAL A 421 4.89 -2.27 23.93
N MET A 422 5.08 -3.25 23.04
CA MET A 422 4.51 -3.21 21.71
C MET A 422 3.22 -4.03 21.70
N GLY A 423 2.06 -3.37 21.62
CA GLY A 423 0.78 -4.07 21.56
C GLY A 423 -0.43 -3.14 21.46
N GLY A 424 -1.42 -3.49 20.65
CA GLY A 424 -2.65 -2.72 20.54
C GLY A 424 -2.46 -1.50 19.64
N LEU A 425 -3.52 -1.14 18.93
CA LEU A 425 -3.54 -0.02 18.00
C LEU A 425 -4.58 1.00 18.44
N GLY A 426 -4.41 2.25 18.01
CA GLY A 426 -5.34 3.31 18.35
C GLY A 426 -5.49 3.47 19.85
N ILE A 427 -6.71 3.64 20.36
CA ILE A 427 -6.95 3.86 21.80
C ILE A 427 -6.40 2.72 22.68
N PHE A 428 -6.36 1.49 22.16
CA PHE A 428 -5.86 0.32 22.88
C PHE A 428 -4.33 0.30 23.03
N GLY A 429 -3.61 1.16 22.31
CA GLY A 429 -2.16 1.30 22.44
C GLY A 429 -1.72 2.35 23.47
N ILE A 430 -2.65 3.08 24.10
CA ILE A 430 -2.33 4.04 25.19
C ILE A 430 -1.63 3.37 26.38
N PRO A 431 -2.00 2.15 26.83
CA PRO A 431 -1.31 1.48 27.93
C PRO A 431 0.15 1.12 27.66
N ASN A 432 0.60 1.12 26.40
CA ASN A 432 2.00 0.84 26.05
C ASN A 432 3.00 1.84 26.63
N TYR A 433 2.51 2.99 27.08
CA TYR A 433 3.30 4.08 27.63
C TYR A 433 3.35 4.07 29.16
N ILE A 434 2.80 3.04 29.79
CA ILE A 434 2.95 2.75 31.22
C ILE A 434 4.31 2.11 31.42
N ASN A 435 5.11 2.63 32.35
CA ASN A 435 6.36 1.98 32.72
C ASN A 435 6.03 0.73 33.56
N PRO A 436 6.32 -0.50 33.09
CA PRO A 436 5.94 -1.72 33.80
C PRO A 436 6.76 -1.95 35.07
N THR A 437 7.97 -1.38 35.17
CA THR A 437 8.84 -1.55 36.34
C THR A 437 8.45 -0.62 37.48
N THR A 438 8.02 0.61 37.18
CA THR A 438 7.74 1.64 38.19
C THR A 438 6.25 1.97 38.34
N GLY A 439 5.41 1.54 37.40
CA GLY A 439 4.00 1.94 37.32
C GLY A 439 3.78 3.40 36.90
N ASP A 440 4.81 4.11 36.42
CA ASP A 440 4.70 5.53 36.05
C ASP A 440 3.77 5.73 34.85
N MET A 441 2.79 6.62 35.03
CA MET A 441 1.72 6.95 34.07
C MET A 441 1.99 8.24 33.29
N LYS A 442 3.11 8.94 33.53
CA LYS A 442 3.44 10.19 32.80
C LYS A 442 3.39 10.04 31.29
N GLY A 443 3.88 8.92 30.76
CA GLY A 443 3.84 8.61 29.33
C GLY A 443 2.41 8.51 28.79
N VAL A 444 1.48 7.97 29.58
CA VAL A 444 0.06 7.88 29.23
C VAL A 444 -0.56 9.27 29.11
N TYR A 445 -0.39 10.12 30.12
CA TYR A 445 -0.94 11.49 30.09
C TYR A 445 -0.39 12.31 28.93
N ALA A 446 0.92 12.22 28.69
CA ALA A 446 1.56 12.86 27.55
C ALA A 446 0.99 12.39 26.21
N THR A 447 0.75 11.09 26.08
CA THR A 447 0.15 10.49 24.89
C THR A 447 -1.29 10.96 24.68
N ILE A 448 -2.09 11.06 25.74
CA ILE A 448 -3.47 11.59 25.66
C ILE A 448 -3.46 13.04 25.19
N ILE A 449 -2.57 13.88 25.73
CA ILE A 449 -2.41 15.27 25.28
C ILE A 449 -2.05 15.31 23.79
N ALA A 450 -1.09 14.48 23.35
CA ALA A 450 -0.70 14.41 21.96
C ALA A 450 -1.84 13.93 21.03
N ILE A 451 -2.65 12.97 21.47
CA ILE A 451 -3.87 12.54 20.75
C ILE A 451 -4.85 13.72 20.59
N ILE A 452 -5.10 14.47 21.66
CA ILE A 452 -5.99 15.63 21.62
C ILE A 452 -5.45 16.66 20.62
N VAL A 453 -4.13 16.93 20.65
CA VAL A 453 -3.49 17.83 19.68
C VAL A 453 -3.63 17.31 18.25
N ALA A 454 -3.41 16.01 18.00
CA ALA A 454 -3.58 15.40 16.69
C ALA A 454 -5.01 15.59 16.16
N ILE A 455 -6.00 15.36 17.02
CA ILE A 455 -7.42 15.51 16.70
C ILE A 455 -7.74 16.97 16.41
N VAL A 456 -7.35 17.89 17.29
CA VAL A 456 -7.65 19.32 17.13
C VAL A 456 -7.01 19.87 15.85
N VAL A 457 -5.73 19.59 15.61
CA VAL A 457 -5.03 20.08 14.42
C VAL A 457 -5.65 19.50 13.15
N GLY A 458 -5.84 18.18 13.08
CA GLY A 458 -6.43 17.52 11.91
C GLY A 458 -7.86 17.99 11.63
N PHE A 459 -8.69 18.12 12.68
CA PHE A 459 -10.07 18.55 12.58
C PHE A 459 -10.18 20.03 12.16
N VAL A 460 -9.45 20.94 12.82
CA VAL A 460 -9.50 22.38 12.53
C VAL A 460 -8.96 22.69 11.14
N LEU A 461 -7.82 22.10 10.74
CA LEU A 461 -7.28 22.30 9.40
C LEU A 461 -8.29 21.90 8.32
N THR A 462 -8.93 20.75 8.51
CA THR A 462 -9.93 20.26 7.55
C THR A 462 -11.21 21.08 7.59
N LEU A 463 -11.73 21.41 8.78
CA LEU A 463 -12.99 22.11 8.91
C LEU A 463 -12.94 23.52 8.31
N PHE A 464 -11.83 24.25 8.52
CA PHE A 464 -11.73 25.65 8.09
C PHE A 464 -11.05 25.82 6.73
N PHE A 465 -10.04 25.00 6.41
CA PHE A 465 -9.20 25.24 5.22
C PHE A 465 -9.45 24.28 4.07
N TRP A 466 -9.95 23.07 4.33
CA TRP A 466 -10.33 22.17 3.23
C TRP A 466 -11.66 22.63 2.65
N LYS A 467 -11.73 22.87 1.34
CA LYS A 467 -12.99 23.05 0.63
C LYS A 467 -13.26 21.77 -0.14
N GLU A 468 -14.50 21.28 -0.06
CA GLU A 468 -14.94 20.22 -0.95
C GLU A 468 -14.92 20.78 -2.37
N ASP A 469 -14.14 20.16 -3.25
CA ASP A 469 -14.28 20.41 -4.68
C ASP A 469 -15.72 20.05 -5.05
N ALA A 470 -16.46 21.00 -5.62
CA ALA A 470 -17.90 20.92 -5.75
C ALA A 470 -18.36 19.63 -6.43
N ILE A 471 -18.86 18.68 -5.62
CA ILE A 471 -19.64 17.56 -6.13
C ILE A 471 -21.06 18.09 -6.30
N VAL A 472 -21.53 18.11 -7.55
CA VAL A 472 -22.91 18.38 -7.92
C VAL A 472 -23.76 17.25 -7.33
N GLU A 473 -24.43 17.53 -6.22
CA GLU A 473 -25.46 16.63 -5.70
C GLU A 473 -26.71 16.74 -6.56
N ILE A 474 -27.08 15.62 -7.18
CA ILE A 474 -28.39 15.41 -7.80
C ILE A 474 -29.39 15.18 -6.66
N SER A 475 -30.06 16.23 -6.22
CA SER A 475 -31.27 16.10 -5.38
C SER A 475 -32.48 15.88 -6.28
N LYS A 476 -33.15 14.73 -6.11
CA LYS A 476 -34.46 14.45 -6.71
C LYS A 476 -35.54 15.26 -5.98
N ASP A 477 -36.48 15.82 -6.75
CA ASP A 477 -37.77 16.28 -6.23
C ASP A 477 -38.92 15.68 -7.07
N ASP A 478 -40.12 15.66 -6.48
CA ASP A 478 -41.24 14.74 -6.61
C ASP A 478 -41.99 14.67 -7.96
N ASN A 479 -41.44 15.20 -9.05
CA ASN A 479 -42.10 15.16 -10.37
C ASN A 479 -41.23 14.76 -11.57
N GLY A 480 -40.06 14.13 -11.33
CA GLY A 480 -39.41 13.32 -12.37
C GLY A 480 -38.99 14.04 -13.65
N GLN A 481 -38.82 15.37 -13.63
CA GLN A 481 -38.26 16.13 -14.74
C GLN A 481 -37.16 17.06 -14.21
N GLY A 482 -35.92 16.78 -14.60
CA GLY A 482 -34.76 17.61 -14.27
C GLY A 482 -34.74 18.85 -15.15
N VAL A 483 -34.76 20.02 -14.52
CA VAL A 483 -34.39 21.29 -15.17
C VAL A 483 -33.02 21.69 -14.65
N ILE A 484 -32.04 21.68 -15.55
CA ILE A 484 -30.68 22.16 -15.35
C ILE A 484 -30.68 23.68 -15.50
N GLU A 485 -30.11 24.40 -14.54
CA GLU A 485 -29.49 25.69 -14.86
C GLU A 485 -28.18 25.88 -14.10
N LYS A 486 -27.06 25.74 -14.83
CA LYS A 486 -26.03 26.78 -14.87
C LYS A 486 -25.11 26.66 -16.09
N ASN A 487 -25.42 27.48 -17.09
CA ASN A 487 -24.63 27.87 -18.26
C ASN A 487 -23.10 27.90 -18.06
N LYS A 488 -22.38 26.83 -18.42
CA LYS A 488 -20.98 26.94 -18.88
C LYS A 488 -20.77 26.11 -20.14
N ARG A 489 -20.80 26.83 -21.27
CA ARG A 489 -20.38 26.36 -22.59
C ARG A 489 -18.85 26.32 -22.62
N GLU A 490 -18.25 25.15 -22.80
CA GLU A 490 -16.81 25.02 -23.07
C GLU A 490 -16.59 24.60 -24.53
N VAL A 491 -15.60 25.21 -25.17
CA VAL A 491 -15.34 25.04 -26.60
C VAL A 491 -13.97 24.38 -26.79
N VAL A 492 -13.98 23.22 -27.42
CA VAL A 492 -12.81 22.50 -27.90
C VAL A 492 -12.52 22.96 -29.33
N TYR A 493 -11.37 23.60 -29.53
CA TYR A 493 -10.91 23.99 -30.87
C TYR A 493 -10.31 22.81 -31.61
N SER A 494 -10.20 22.88 -32.94
CA SER A 494 -9.65 21.75 -33.68
C SER A 494 -8.17 21.52 -33.35
N PRO A 495 -7.77 20.34 -32.84
CA PRO A 495 -6.37 20.05 -32.58
C PRO A 495 -5.59 19.79 -33.87
N ILE A 496 -6.27 19.54 -34.99
CA ILE A 496 -5.69 19.16 -36.28
C ILE A 496 -6.38 19.96 -37.40
N LYS A 497 -5.61 20.38 -38.40
CA LYS A 497 -6.15 20.99 -39.62
C LYS A 497 -6.51 19.89 -40.62
N GLY A 498 -7.76 19.84 -41.07
CA GLY A 498 -8.21 18.71 -41.89
C GLY A 498 -9.66 18.74 -42.32
N GLU A 499 -10.10 17.61 -42.86
CA GLU A 499 -11.49 17.34 -43.19
C GLU A 499 -12.19 16.61 -42.05
N VAL A 500 -13.34 17.11 -41.61
CA VAL A 500 -14.11 16.54 -40.48
C VAL A 500 -15.12 15.53 -41.01
N LYS A 501 -15.19 14.38 -40.34
CA LYS A 501 -16.19 13.34 -40.55
C LYS A 501 -16.85 13.00 -39.21
N ALA A 502 -18.12 12.59 -39.28
CA ALA A 502 -18.80 12.03 -38.12
C ALA A 502 -18.12 10.71 -37.72
N LEU A 503 -18.05 10.41 -36.42
CA LEU A 503 -17.40 9.19 -35.93
C LEU A 503 -18.04 7.92 -36.52
N GLU A 504 -19.34 7.93 -36.80
CA GLU A 504 -20.04 6.77 -37.39
C GLU A 504 -19.55 6.41 -38.80
N GLN A 505 -18.81 7.32 -39.45
CA GLN A 505 -18.32 7.15 -40.83
C GLN A 505 -16.91 6.55 -40.92
N ILE A 506 -16.20 6.37 -39.79
CA ILE A 506 -14.85 5.78 -39.80
C ILE A 506 -14.91 4.26 -39.62
N GLN A 507 -13.87 3.58 -40.12
CA GLN A 507 -13.81 2.11 -40.19
C GLN A 507 -13.50 1.41 -38.85
N ASP A 508 -13.26 2.18 -37.78
CA ASP A 508 -12.91 1.64 -36.46
C ASP A 508 -14.14 1.53 -35.56
N ALA A 509 -14.51 0.30 -35.22
CA ALA A 509 -15.71 0.00 -34.44
C ALA A 509 -15.66 0.54 -33.00
N ALA A 510 -14.47 0.74 -32.41
CA ALA A 510 -14.36 1.23 -31.03
C ALA A 510 -14.68 2.74 -30.95
N PHE A 511 -14.30 3.49 -31.98
CA PHE A 511 -14.62 4.91 -32.09
C PHE A 511 -15.98 5.18 -32.74
N SER A 512 -16.36 4.42 -33.77
CA SER A 512 -17.59 4.66 -34.54
C SER A 512 -18.88 4.32 -33.77
N THR A 513 -18.78 3.52 -32.72
CA THR A 513 -19.88 3.17 -31.81
C THR A 513 -20.03 4.15 -30.65
N GLY A 514 -19.10 5.11 -30.50
CA GLY A 514 -19.07 6.06 -29.41
C GLY A 514 -18.65 5.48 -28.04
N ILE A 515 -18.23 4.21 -27.98
CA ILE A 515 -17.82 3.53 -26.72
C ILE A 515 -16.63 4.24 -26.07
N LEU A 516 -15.70 4.77 -26.87
CA LEU A 516 -14.50 5.47 -26.39
C LEU A 516 -14.70 6.99 -26.18
N GLY A 517 -15.90 7.52 -26.46
CA GLY A 517 -16.22 8.93 -26.34
C GLY A 517 -17.07 9.45 -27.50
N LYS A 518 -17.63 10.66 -27.35
CA LYS A 518 -18.32 11.40 -28.43
C LYS A 518 -17.42 12.46 -29.04
N GLY A 519 -17.60 12.78 -30.32
CA GLY A 519 -16.75 13.73 -31.02
C GLY A 519 -16.70 13.47 -32.51
N VAL A 520 -15.58 13.81 -33.14
CA VAL A 520 -15.46 13.73 -34.60
C VAL A 520 -14.14 13.09 -35.00
N ALA A 521 -14.08 12.56 -36.22
CA ALA A 521 -12.84 12.14 -36.83
C ALA A 521 -12.33 13.23 -37.79
N ILE A 522 -11.01 13.48 -37.77
CA ILE A 522 -10.38 14.44 -38.68
C ILE A 522 -9.40 13.70 -39.58
N THR A 523 -9.53 13.89 -40.90
CA THR A 523 -8.50 13.48 -41.86
C THR A 523 -7.48 14.62 -41.98
N PRO A 524 -6.24 14.45 -41.47
CA PRO A 524 -5.25 15.53 -41.39
C PRO A 524 -4.76 15.95 -42.77
N LYS A 525 -4.66 17.26 -43.00
CA LYS A 525 -3.93 17.86 -44.15
C LYS A 525 -2.51 18.31 -43.77
N GLU A 526 -2.22 18.38 -42.47
CA GLU A 526 -0.93 18.76 -41.91
C GLU A 526 -0.57 17.77 -40.78
N GLY A 527 0.68 17.34 -40.75
CA GLY A 527 1.21 16.36 -39.80
C GLY A 527 1.47 16.94 -38.40
N LYS A 528 0.48 17.63 -37.82
CA LYS A 528 0.65 18.42 -36.60
C LYS A 528 -0.61 18.43 -35.74
N VAL A 529 -0.44 18.08 -34.47
CA VAL A 529 -1.43 18.17 -33.40
C VAL A 529 -1.09 19.32 -32.47
N VAL A 530 -2.05 20.19 -32.20
CA VAL A 530 -1.91 21.29 -31.23
C VAL A 530 -2.93 21.17 -30.10
N ALA A 531 -2.65 21.84 -28.99
CA ALA A 531 -3.55 21.93 -27.86
C ALA A 531 -4.85 22.69 -28.24
N PRO A 532 -6.03 22.07 -28.10
CA PRO A 532 -7.32 22.69 -28.42
C PRO A 532 -7.80 23.68 -27.35
N PHE A 533 -7.24 23.61 -26.14
CA PHE A 533 -7.53 24.46 -24.99
C PHE A 533 -6.32 24.52 -24.04
N ASP A 534 -6.39 25.37 -23.02
CA ASP A 534 -5.45 25.37 -21.90
C ASP A 534 -5.74 24.19 -20.97
N GLY A 535 -4.70 23.47 -20.52
CA GLY A 535 -4.90 22.25 -19.76
C GLY A 535 -3.64 21.50 -19.37
N THR A 536 -3.77 20.19 -19.16
CA THR A 536 -2.67 19.31 -18.72
C THR A 536 -2.66 18.02 -19.57
N VAL A 537 -1.47 17.51 -19.91
CA VAL A 537 -1.33 16.19 -20.55
C VAL A 537 -1.57 15.09 -19.52
N MET A 538 -2.70 14.39 -19.63
CA MET A 538 -3.07 13.30 -18.72
C MET A 538 -2.31 12.02 -19.03
N THR A 539 -2.23 11.68 -20.32
CA THR A 539 -1.62 10.45 -20.80
C THR A 539 -0.94 10.71 -22.15
N LEU A 540 0.33 10.34 -22.25
CA LEU A 540 1.04 10.26 -23.53
C LEU A 540 1.43 8.80 -23.76
N PHE A 541 0.93 8.21 -24.84
CA PHE A 541 1.19 6.80 -25.13
C PHE A 541 2.65 6.60 -25.56
N PRO A 542 3.33 5.49 -25.19
CA PRO A 542 4.76 5.28 -25.50
C PRO A 542 5.09 5.37 -26.98
N THR A 543 4.19 4.90 -27.85
CA THR A 543 4.31 4.96 -29.31
C THR A 543 3.84 6.29 -29.91
N LYS A 544 3.40 7.26 -29.09
CA LYS A 544 3.02 8.64 -29.47
C LYS A 544 1.90 8.76 -30.52
N HIS A 545 1.23 7.65 -30.83
CA HIS A 545 0.08 7.61 -31.74
C HIS A 545 -1.17 8.25 -31.13
N ALA A 546 -1.26 8.36 -29.80
CA ALA A 546 -2.39 8.97 -29.12
C ALA A 546 -1.93 9.85 -27.95
N ILE A 547 -2.76 10.83 -27.60
CA ILE A 547 -2.56 11.72 -26.45
C ILE A 547 -3.90 12.04 -25.79
N GLY A 548 -3.95 11.87 -24.47
CA GLY A 548 -5.08 12.27 -23.62
C GLY A 548 -4.73 13.56 -22.87
N ILE A 549 -5.60 14.56 -22.97
CA ILE A 549 -5.44 15.87 -22.35
C ILE A 549 -6.70 16.25 -21.58
N ILE A 550 -6.56 16.99 -20.48
CA ILE A 550 -7.69 17.52 -19.72
C ILE A 550 -7.64 19.04 -19.70
N SER A 551 -8.75 19.71 -19.98
CA SER A 551 -8.84 21.17 -19.90
C SER A 551 -8.77 21.64 -18.45
N ASP A 552 -8.38 22.89 -18.22
CA ASP A 552 -8.45 23.47 -16.87
C ASP A 552 -9.89 23.55 -16.32
N ASN A 553 -10.92 23.36 -17.17
CA ASN A 553 -12.33 23.27 -16.75
C ASN A 553 -12.87 21.81 -16.65
N GLY A 554 -12.04 20.79 -16.93
CA GLY A 554 -12.38 19.39 -16.72
C GLY A 554 -12.81 18.60 -17.96
N CYS A 555 -12.75 19.16 -19.17
CA CYS A 555 -13.02 18.40 -20.40
C CYS A 555 -11.86 17.46 -20.71
N GLU A 556 -12.10 16.16 -20.67
CA GLU A 556 -11.12 15.13 -21.06
C GLU A 556 -11.24 14.83 -22.55
N LEU A 557 -10.14 15.05 -23.28
CA LEU A 557 -10.08 14.86 -24.72
C LEU A 557 -8.99 13.85 -25.08
N LEU A 558 -9.36 12.85 -25.87
CA LEU A 558 -8.46 11.89 -26.48
C LEU A 558 -8.29 12.22 -27.97
N ILE A 559 -7.03 12.37 -28.40
CA ILE A 559 -6.66 12.56 -29.81
C ILE A 559 -5.87 11.33 -30.24
N HIS A 560 -6.41 10.53 -31.16
CA HIS A 560 -5.81 9.28 -31.63
C HIS A 560 -5.38 9.40 -33.10
N ILE A 561 -4.09 9.63 -33.36
CA ILE A 561 -3.55 9.94 -34.69
C ILE A 561 -3.50 8.71 -35.59
N GLY A 562 -4.47 8.61 -36.50
CA GLY A 562 -4.64 7.49 -37.43
C GLY A 562 -5.14 6.21 -36.75
N LEU A 563 -5.72 5.31 -37.54
CA LEU A 563 -6.25 4.03 -37.07
C LEU A 563 -5.17 2.95 -37.14
N ASN A 564 -5.05 2.11 -36.10
CA ASN A 564 -4.05 1.05 -35.97
C ASN A 564 -2.57 1.50 -36.02
N THR A 565 -2.29 2.80 -35.95
CA THR A 565 -0.94 3.38 -36.00
C THR A 565 -0.06 3.04 -34.79
N ILE A 566 -0.62 2.44 -33.73
CA ILE A 566 0.14 1.85 -32.63
C ILE A 566 1.18 0.82 -33.13
N GLN A 567 0.87 0.11 -34.22
CA GLN A 567 1.73 -0.91 -34.84
C GLN A 567 3.00 -0.32 -35.48
N LEU A 568 3.07 1.01 -35.66
CA LEU A 568 4.28 1.69 -36.13
C LEU A 568 5.34 1.82 -35.02
N GLU A 569 5.02 1.44 -33.78
CA GLU A 569 5.94 1.43 -32.63
C GLU A 569 6.65 2.78 -32.40
N GLY A 570 5.96 3.89 -32.72
CA GLY A 570 6.48 5.25 -32.59
C GLY A 570 7.33 5.75 -33.74
N LYS A 571 7.50 4.97 -34.81
CA LYS A 571 8.06 5.48 -36.07
C LYS A 571 7.16 6.58 -36.63
N TYR A 572 7.78 7.61 -37.21
CA TYR A 572 7.12 8.76 -37.83
C TYR A 572 6.42 9.72 -36.88
N PHE A 573 6.49 9.51 -35.55
CA PHE A 573 5.91 10.43 -34.54
C PHE A 573 6.99 11.12 -33.69
N LYS A 574 6.80 12.42 -33.44
CA LYS A 574 7.63 13.21 -32.53
C LYS A 574 6.75 14.00 -31.56
N SER A 575 6.91 13.74 -30.26
CA SER A 575 6.25 14.49 -29.19
C SER A 575 7.09 15.69 -28.77
N PHE A 576 6.43 16.77 -28.35
CA PHE A 576 7.01 17.98 -27.77
C PHE A 576 6.59 18.20 -26.31
N VAL A 577 5.83 17.24 -25.74
CA VAL A 577 5.32 17.27 -24.37
C VAL A 577 5.52 15.92 -23.70
N ASN A 578 5.53 15.92 -22.37
CA ASN A 578 5.54 14.74 -21.51
C ASN A 578 4.23 14.64 -20.71
N GLN A 579 3.96 13.45 -20.17
CA GLN A 579 2.83 13.25 -19.26
C GLN A 579 3.00 14.14 -18.02
N GLY A 580 1.93 14.85 -17.65
CA GLY A 580 1.91 15.81 -16.55
C GLY A 580 2.25 17.26 -16.94
N ASP A 581 2.71 17.52 -18.17
CA ASP A 581 3.03 18.87 -18.62
C ASP A 581 1.77 19.75 -18.75
N LYS A 582 1.88 21.02 -18.36
CA LYS A 582 0.87 22.05 -18.64
C LYS A 582 0.96 22.49 -20.09
N ILE A 583 -0.19 22.67 -20.74
CA ILE A 583 -0.30 23.07 -22.16
C ILE A 583 -1.13 24.33 -22.32
N LYS A 584 -0.76 25.16 -23.29
CA LYS A 584 -1.52 26.34 -23.71
C LYS A 584 -2.16 26.12 -25.06
N LYS A 585 -3.38 26.64 -25.27
CA LYS A 585 -4.09 26.56 -26.54
C LYS A 585 -3.19 26.99 -27.70
N GLY A 586 -3.14 26.15 -28.75
CA GLY A 586 -2.29 26.35 -29.93
C GLY A 586 -0.85 25.85 -29.80
N GLN A 587 -0.41 25.42 -28.61
CA GLN A 587 0.90 24.80 -28.41
C GLN A 587 0.99 23.48 -29.21
N THR A 588 2.13 23.25 -29.87
CA THR A 588 2.36 22.00 -30.60
C THR A 588 2.59 20.86 -29.62
N LEU A 589 1.82 19.78 -29.76
CA LEU A 589 1.88 18.60 -28.90
C LEU A 589 2.68 17.49 -29.58
N ILE A 590 2.27 17.12 -30.80
CA ILE A 590 2.84 16.01 -31.56
C ILE A 590 2.93 16.42 -33.03
N THR A 591 4.03 16.06 -33.70
CA THR A 591 4.13 16.09 -35.17
C THR A 591 4.31 14.68 -35.70
N PHE A 592 3.76 14.42 -36.88
CA PHE A 592 3.80 13.12 -37.53
C PHE A 592 3.97 13.25 -39.05
N ASP A 593 4.56 12.24 -39.69
CA ASP A 593 4.78 12.21 -41.14
C ASP A 593 3.61 11.51 -41.87
N ILE A 594 2.77 12.32 -42.53
CA ILE A 594 1.60 11.85 -43.29
C ILE A 594 2.00 10.91 -44.43
N GLU A 595 3.02 11.27 -45.23
CA GLU A 595 3.38 10.49 -46.41
C GLU A 595 3.94 9.13 -46.03
N SER A 596 4.80 9.10 -45.01
CA SER A 596 5.40 7.85 -44.52
C SER A 596 4.35 6.92 -43.91
N ILE A 597 3.42 7.44 -43.10
CA ILE A 597 2.34 6.64 -42.49
C ILE A 597 1.39 6.08 -43.57
N SER A 598 1.03 6.87 -44.58
CA SER A 598 0.20 6.40 -45.69
C SER A 598 0.90 5.36 -46.58
N LYS A 599 2.22 5.48 -46.80
CA LYS A 599 3.02 4.48 -47.54
C LYS A 599 3.05 3.12 -46.84
N GLU A 600 3.01 3.12 -45.52
CA GLU A 600 2.95 1.90 -44.69
C GLU A 600 1.53 1.30 -44.65
N GLY A 601 0.55 1.93 -45.32
CA GLY A 601 -0.82 1.41 -45.47
C GLY A 601 -1.77 1.75 -44.33
N TYR A 602 -1.40 2.65 -43.41
CA TYR A 602 -2.25 3.03 -42.28
C TYR A 602 -3.18 4.20 -42.62
N CYS A 603 -4.42 4.12 -42.12
CA CYS A 603 -5.40 5.19 -42.24
C CYS A 603 -5.06 6.33 -41.29
N LEU A 604 -5.09 7.57 -41.78
CA LEU A 604 -4.79 8.78 -41.00
C LEU A 604 -6.02 9.46 -40.39
N GLU A 605 -7.21 8.88 -40.55
CA GLU A 605 -8.40 9.34 -39.84
C GLU A 605 -8.12 9.36 -38.34
N THR A 606 -8.20 10.54 -37.75
CA THR A 606 -7.79 10.81 -36.38
C THR A 606 -9.02 11.13 -35.54
N PRO A 607 -9.52 10.18 -34.73
CA PRO A 607 -10.55 10.45 -33.75
C PRO A 607 -10.12 11.53 -32.75
N VAL A 608 -11.00 12.49 -32.53
CA VAL A 608 -10.90 13.52 -31.50
C VAL A 608 -12.17 13.42 -30.67
N VAL A 609 -12.07 12.78 -29.49
CA VAL A 609 -13.24 12.38 -28.70
C VAL A 609 -13.16 12.89 -27.27
N VAL A 610 -14.29 13.31 -26.75
CA VAL A 610 -14.49 13.65 -25.34
C VAL A 610 -14.77 12.37 -24.57
N THR A 611 -13.84 11.96 -23.69
CA THR A 611 -13.92 10.67 -23.00
C THR A 611 -14.85 10.72 -21.79
N ASN A 612 -14.96 11.88 -21.14
CA ASN A 612 -15.89 12.10 -20.03
C ASN A 612 -17.23 12.71 -20.50
N TYR A 613 -17.69 12.31 -21.69
CA TYR A 613 -18.92 12.87 -22.29
C TYR A 613 -20.18 12.70 -21.45
N SER A 614 -20.20 11.72 -20.53
CA SER A 614 -21.30 11.51 -19.57
C SER A 614 -21.46 12.63 -18.56
N ASP A 615 -20.44 13.47 -18.41
CA ASP A 615 -20.42 14.58 -17.45
C ASP A 615 -21.10 15.84 -18.02
N TYR A 616 -21.47 15.80 -19.31
CA TYR A 616 -22.07 16.91 -20.04
C TYR A 616 -23.51 16.59 -20.47
N VAL A 617 -24.36 17.60 -20.51
CA VAL A 617 -25.76 17.51 -20.95
C VAL A 617 -25.82 17.18 -22.43
N ASP A 618 -24.95 17.82 -23.22
CA ASP A 618 -24.85 17.55 -24.64
C ASP A 618 -23.45 17.86 -25.18
N ILE A 619 -23.10 17.20 -26.28
CA ILE A 619 -21.87 17.41 -27.02
C ILE A 619 -22.25 17.78 -28.44
N VAL A 620 -22.08 19.06 -28.75
CA VAL A 620 -22.40 19.62 -30.06
C VAL A 620 -21.16 19.56 -30.93
N GLU A 621 -21.17 18.65 -31.90
CA GLU A 621 -20.12 18.49 -32.89
C GLU A 621 -20.29 19.51 -34.02
N ASN A 622 -19.21 20.22 -34.35
CA ASN A 622 -19.21 21.10 -35.51
C ASN A 622 -18.90 20.30 -36.77
N THR A 623 -19.91 20.12 -37.62
CA THR A 623 -19.85 19.32 -38.86
C THR A 623 -19.40 20.12 -40.09
N GLN A 624 -18.69 21.25 -39.89
CA GLN A 624 -18.02 21.93 -40.99
C GLN A 624 -17.07 20.96 -41.71
N LYS A 625 -17.22 20.81 -43.04
CA LYS A 625 -16.40 19.90 -43.85
C LYS A 625 -14.89 20.12 -43.67
N HIS A 626 -14.45 21.36 -43.43
CA HIS A 626 -13.04 21.66 -43.20
C HIS A 626 -12.84 22.52 -41.96
N VAL A 627 -11.84 22.16 -41.16
CA VAL A 627 -11.46 22.87 -39.94
C VAL A 627 -9.99 23.22 -39.90
N ASN A 628 -9.68 24.36 -39.28
CA ASN A 628 -8.33 24.80 -38.92
C ASN A 628 -8.18 24.87 -37.40
N ASN A 629 -6.95 25.05 -36.90
CA ASN A 629 -6.67 25.02 -35.46
C ASN A 629 -7.28 26.18 -34.64
N SER A 630 -7.85 27.19 -35.30
CA SER A 630 -8.54 28.32 -34.68
C SER A 630 -10.07 28.19 -34.69
N GLN A 631 -10.62 27.17 -35.34
CA GLN A 631 -12.05 26.92 -35.43
C GLN A 631 -12.53 25.99 -34.30
N GLU A 632 -13.76 26.23 -33.85
CA GLU A 632 -14.46 25.40 -32.87
C GLU A 632 -14.77 24.04 -33.49
N LEU A 633 -14.41 22.96 -32.81
CA LEU A 633 -14.63 21.59 -33.28
C LEU A 633 -15.78 20.93 -32.50
N ILE A 634 -15.75 21.03 -31.18
CA ILE A 634 -16.74 20.45 -30.28
C ILE A 634 -17.10 21.50 -29.24
N THR A 635 -18.39 21.69 -29.00
CA THR A 635 -18.88 22.45 -27.85
C THR A 635 -19.46 21.47 -26.85
N VAL A 636 -18.91 21.44 -25.65
CA VAL A 636 -19.48 20.67 -24.53
C VAL A 636 -20.39 21.59 -23.72
N LEU A 637 -21.63 21.14 -23.51
CA LEU A 637 -22.65 21.86 -22.77
C LEU A 637 -22.82 21.18 -21.41
N ALA A 638 -22.38 21.88 -20.36
CA ALA A 638 -22.53 21.44 -18.98
C ALA A 638 -23.91 21.77 -18.40
#